data_AF-A0A1B1Y564-F1
#
_entry.id   AF-A0A1B1Y564-F1
#
_cell.length_a   1.000
_cell.length_b   1.000
_cell.length_c   1.000
_cell.angle_alpha   90.00
_cell.angle_beta   90.00
_cell.angle_gamma   90.00
#
_symmetry.space_group_name_H-M   'P 1'
#
loop_
_entity.id
_entity.type
_entity.pdbx_description
1 polymer ?
#
loop_
_entity_poly.entity_id
_entity_poly.type
_entity_poly.pdbx_seq_one_letter_code
_entity_poly.pdbx_strand_id
1 'polypeptide(L)'
;MNKFSIQGFEKSIQTGFIDKTINSEILYQPELLVNRKKPKVKVLSTIINELESCESFFISVAFVTTGGVATLMNTLVALEKRNIKGKILVSQYLNFTQPEALKRLLKFKNIELRIATKENSHSKGYLFKTADYYNLIIGSSNLTDSALTTNKEWNLKVSALYDSEIVDKVVGEFEDDFNKGIVVTSEFIEEYKEVYNKQRLYSTKGDDEHITTKTISPNSMQKEALKNIEVLRLANKNKALLISATGTGKTYLSAFDAKAFNSKKLLFVVHRLNIAKKALETFQSVFGQTKTMGLYSGNHKDLDKDFIFSTVQTISRENHLHQFDKDLFDYIIIDESHRSGAESYLRLIEYFTPKFLLGMTATPERTDGNDIFSLFDHNIAYEIRLNRAMEENMLSPFHYYGVTDLSINDELIENKSDFNLLAADERVDKIIEKAHLYGCDNGIVRGLVFCSSNKEARILSLKFNERKYKTIALSGDNSEDERIRAIELLESDNINEKIDYIFTVDIFNEGIDIPKVNQIIMMRPTDSSIIFIQQLGRGLRKINEKHYLTIIDFIGNYTNNYLIPIALYGDTSYNKDTLRKLLSEGSREIPGTSTINFDEISKEKIFKSIDNAKMDRLADLRKDYELLKFKLGRIPMMMDFVKHGSRDPYLYVDYSKSYLNFVNKVEKDYKHTLSNKSVKLLELFSKEINNAKRITESILLKELIENHKITYDNFINLINYTYGFEISKETLNSTISNINFEFIRDKKDKKLIAVKDIYNLKIVYVENETIFLEDEFLQLIQEDIFNSYLIDSIKLSIDTFNNKFKIEDWKDGFILYQKYSRKDVFRILNTPENPVAQNVGGYLVSADYKNCPIFLNYNKEEDISESTKYEDKFVNNKELEYMSKSNRKLTSKDVKSILGVQGDIRLPLFTKKSNDEGSEFYYLGDIYLNKEKVEQTRTSDGKPIIKFNFLLEHPVPDNLYRYITTTVDTNLLELPKAVIEKNIVKEEKPIFTIPFYDFYAAAGSFSEMQVDKDYSMLEVDTDYNNQNVFACKVLGESMNKIIPNNSICLFKEYSGGSRNGKIVLVENVDFQNTEFNSAFTVKTYVSEKIVTEDGWGHTAIYLKPNSYDSNFKDIIINEENGQNMRVVGEFVKVLES
;
A
#
# COMPACT_ATOMS: atom_id res chain seq x y z
N MET A 1 -15.54 15.36 -21.90
CA MET A 1 -15.65 16.78 -22.30
C MET A 1 -16.97 17.31 -21.78
N ASN A 2 -16.94 18.24 -20.82
CA ASN A 2 -18.13 18.88 -20.24
C ASN A 2 -18.76 19.80 -21.30
N LYS A 3 -20.10 19.82 -21.44
CA LYS A 3 -20.76 20.96 -22.10
C LYS A 3 -20.79 22.11 -21.09
N PHE A 4 -20.02 23.16 -21.33
CA PHE A 4 -20.02 24.38 -20.53
C PHE A 4 -21.44 24.97 -20.41
N SER A 5 -21.86 25.31 -19.18
CA SER A 5 -23.17 25.91 -18.88
C SER A 5 -23.00 27.31 -18.32
N ILE A 6 -23.37 28.32 -19.10
CA ILE A 6 -23.32 29.73 -18.68
C ILE A 6 -24.15 29.94 -17.41
N GLN A 7 -25.35 29.35 -17.34
CA GLN A 7 -26.21 29.44 -16.15
C GLN A 7 -25.58 28.75 -14.93
N GLY A 8 -24.85 27.66 -15.12
CA GLY A 8 -24.10 26.99 -14.05
C GLY A 8 -23.00 27.88 -13.50
N PHE A 9 -22.24 28.49 -14.40
CA PHE A 9 -21.16 29.44 -14.09
C PHE A 9 -21.68 30.69 -13.35
N GLU A 10 -22.76 31.31 -13.83
CA GLU A 10 -23.38 32.47 -13.18
C GLU A 10 -23.81 32.18 -11.74
N LYS A 11 -24.46 31.03 -11.51
CA LYS A 11 -24.85 30.60 -10.15
C LYS A 11 -23.62 30.41 -9.26
N SER A 12 -22.52 29.86 -9.78
CA SER A 12 -21.29 29.65 -8.99
C SER A 12 -20.64 30.96 -8.54
N ILE A 13 -20.65 31.97 -9.40
CA ILE A 13 -20.21 33.33 -9.05
C ILE A 13 -21.12 33.93 -7.98
N GLN A 14 -22.45 33.80 -8.13
CA GLN A 14 -23.40 34.26 -7.12
C GLN A 14 -23.19 33.56 -5.77
N THR A 15 -22.96 32.24 -5.76
CA THR A 15 -22.70 31.49 -4.53
C THR A 15 -21.45 31.97 -3.81
N GLY A 16 -20.34 32.16 -4.54
CA GLY A 16 -19.07 32.52 -3.93
C GLY A 16 -18.95 33.98 -3.48
N PHE A 17 -19.54 34.92 -4.23
CA PHE A 17 -19.38 36.35 -3.98
C PHE A 17 -20.61 37.05 -3.38
N ILE A 18 -21.81 36.46 -3.48
CA ILE A 18 -23.06 37.11 -3.10
C ILE A 18 -23.77 36.35 -1.98
N ASP A 19 -24.12 35.08 -2.20
CA ASP A 19 -24.95 34.30 -1.27
C ASP A 19 -24.59 32.80 -1.27
N LYS A 20 -23.96 32.36 -0.19
CA LYS A 20 -23.55 30.96 0.03
C LYS A 20 -24.70 29.94 0.03
N THR A 21 -25.95 30.37 0.13
CA THR A 21 -27.13 29.47 0.16
C THR A 21 -27.58 29.05 -1.24
N ILE A 22 -27.09 29.73 -2.29
CA ILE A 22 -27.38 29.39 -3.68
C ILE A 22 -26.64 28.10 -4.05
N ASN A 23 -27.39 27.08 -4.49
CA ASN A 23 -26.80 25.82 -4.96
C ASN A 23 -26.24 26.01 -6.38
N SER A 24 -24.97 25.68 -6.57
CA SER A 24 -24.23 25.90 -7.83
C SER A 24 -23.10 24.90 -8.03
N GLU A 25 -22.45 24.95 -9.19
CA GLU A 25 -21.36 24.02 -9.52
C GLU A 25 -20.08 24.39 -8.78
N ILE A 26 -19.63 23.51 -7.89
CA ILE A 26 -18.40 23.68 -7.08
C ILE A 26 -17.17 23.98 -7.96
N LEU A 27 -17.12 23.41 -9.17
CA LEU A 27 -16.00 23.57 -10.10
C LEU A 27 -15.67 25.04 -10.40
N TYR A 28 -16.70 25.89 -10.54
CA TYR A 28 -16.55 27.31 -10.89
C TYR A 28 -16.66 28.25 -9.69
N GLN A 29 -16.92 27.71 -8.49
CA GLN A 29 -17.02 28.54 -7.31
C GLN A 29 -15.64 29.11 -6.95
N PRO A 30 -15.57 30.42 -6.61
CA PRO A 30 -14.39 31.01 -6.03
C PRO A 30 -13.96 30.26 -4.77
N GLU A 31 -12.68 29.96 -4.64
CA GLU A 31 -12.15 29.16 -3.53
C GLU A 31 -10.98 29.87 -2.85
N LEU A 32 -10.98 29.90 -1.52
CA LEU A 32 -9.83 30.32 -0.73
C LEU A 32 -8.90 29.12 -0.51
N LEU A 33 -7.78 29.11 -1.23
CA LEU A 33 -6.76 28.07 -1.13
C LEU A 33 -5.77 28.40 -0.01
N VAL A 34 -5.65 27.46 0.92
CA VAL A 34 -4.77 27.57 2.09
C VAL A 34 -4.14 26.22 2.41
N ASN A 35 -2.95 26.25 3.04
CA ASN A 35 -2.39 25.05 3.63
C ASN A 35 -2.94 24.86 5.06
N ARG A 36 -3.55 23.70 5.34
CA ARG A 36 -4.08 23.34 6.66
C ARG A 36 -3.65 21.92 7.04
N LYS A 37 -3.36 21.73 8.34
CA LYS A 37 -3.07 20.40 8.91
C LYS A 37 -4.33 19.58 9.19
N LYS A 38 -5.45 20.22 9.54
CA LYS A 38 -6.73 19.59 9.86
C LYS A 38 -7.92 20.44 9.37
N PRO A 39 -8.78 19.94 8.45
CA PRO A 39 -8.49 18.82 7.56
C PRO A 39 -7.21 19.08 6.74
N LYS A 40 -6.52 18.03 6.29
CA LYS A 40 -5.32 18.18 5.46
C LYS A 40 -5.69 18.74 4.09
N VAL A 41 -5.22 19.96 3.82
CA VAL A 41 -5.41 20.67 2.55
C VAL A 41 -4.10 21.34 2.17
N LYS A 42 -3.71 21.23 0.91
CA LYS A 42 -2.49 21.83 0.35
C LYS A 42 -2.84 22.61 -0.91
N VAL A 43 -2.24 23.78 -1.09
CA VAL A 43 -2.34 24.57 -2.33
C VAL A 43 -1.81 23.75 -3.52
N LEU A 44 -0.76 22.95 -3.28
CA LEU A 44 -0.17 22.01 -4.25
C LEU A 44 -1.22 21.12 -4.92
N SER A 45 -2.18 20.58 -4.14
CA SER A 45 -3.17 19.64 -4.66
C SER A 45 -4.07 20.31 -5.70
N THR A 46 -4.48 21.56 -5.47
CA THR A 46 -5.28 22.31 -6.44
C THR A 46 -4.46 22.63 -7.68
N ILE A 47 -3.22 23.11 -7.54
CA ILE A 47 -2.34 23.41 -8.69
C ILE A 47 -2.12 22.17 -9.57
N ILE A 48 -1.88 21.00 -8.98
CA ILE A 48 -1.74 19.75 -9.74
C ILE A 48 -3.02 19.44 -10.51
N ASN A 49 -4.20 19.53 -9.87
CA ASN A 49 -5.48 19.26 -10.53
C ASN A 49 -5.73 20.21 -11.71
N GLU A 50 -5.40 21.50 -11.55
CA GLU A 50 -5.55 22.51 -12.62
C GLU A 50 -4.57 22.25 -13.77
N LEU A 51 -3.31 21.95 -13.46
CA LEU A 51 -2.31 21.55 -14.46
C LEU A 51 -2.77 20.31 -15.25
N GLU A 52 -3.31 19.30 -14.58
CA GLU A 52 -3.72 18.06 -15.23
C GLU A 52 -4.88 18.24 -16.22
N SER A 53 -5.74 19.25 -16.01
CA SER A 53 -6.95 19.49 -16.80
C SER A 53 -6.83 20.64 -17.81
N CYS A 54 -5.73 21.41 -17.79
CA CYS A 54 -5.54 22.55 -18.67
C CYS A 54 -5.09 22.19 -20.11
N GLU A 55 -5.38 23.08 -21.06
CA GLU A 55 -4.87 23.08 -22.44
C GLU A 55 -3.59 23.91 -22.60
N SER A 56 -3.37 24.88 -21.71
CA SER A 56 -2.12 25.63 -21.56
C SER A 56 -2.07 26.31 -20.19
N PHE A 57 -0.87 26.66 -19.73
CA PHE A 57 -0.68 27.28 -18.43
C PHE A 57 0.34 28.42 -18.44
N PHE A 58 0.14 29.39 -17.55
CA PHE A 58 1.00 30.55 -17.36
C PHE A 58 1.32 30.70 -15.88
N ILE A 59 2.60 30.78 -15.54
CA ILE A 59 3.05 30.92 -14.14
C ILE A 59 3.92 32.15 -14.05
N SER A 60 3.53 33.11 -13.22
CA SER A 60 4.33 34.31 -12.91
C SER A 60 4.57 34.35 -11.41
N VAL A 61 5.79 33.99 -11.00
CA VAL A 61 6.15 33.87 -9.58
C VAL A 61 7.47 34.58 -9.31
N ALA A 62 7.54 35.28 -8.18
CA ALA A 62 8.76 35.96 -7.77
C ALA A 62 9.92 34.97 -7.58
N PHE A 63 9.65 33.84 -6.92
CA PHE A 63 10.68 32.89 -6.51
C PHE A 63 10.36 31.47 -6.93
N VAL A 64 11.41 30.75 -7.36
CA VAL A 64 11.37 29.32 -7.61
C VAL A 64 12.49 28.61 -6.87
N THR A 65 12.13 27.55 -6.14
CA THR A 65 13.12 26.64 -5.52
C THR A 65 13.11 25.29 -6.20
N THR A 66 14.22 24.56 -6.07
CA THR A 66 14.40 23.22 -6.63
C THR A 66 13.38 22.24 -6.03
N GLY A 67 13.03 22.41 -4.74
CA GLY A 67 11.96 21.64 -4.09
C GLY A 67 10.58 21.94 -4.66
N GLY A 68 10.28 23.21 -4.97
CA GLY A 68 9.01 23.60 -5.61
C GLY A 68 8.85 23.02 -7.02
N VAL A 69 9.93 22.90 -7.79
CA VAL A 69 9.89 22.21 -9.09
C VAL A 69 9.75 20.70 -8.91
N ALA A 70 10.42 20.12 -7.90
CA ALA A 70 10.36 18.69 -7.63
C ALA A 70 8.94 18.20 -7.30
N THR A 71 8.14 19.02 -6.59
CA THR A 71 6.74 18.67 -6.26
C THR A 71 5.83 18.58 -7.49
N LEU A 72 6.16 19.26 -8.60
CA LEU A 72 5.41 19.25 -9.85
C LEU A 72 6.03 18.39 -10.96
N MET A 73 7.17 17.76 -10.70
CA MET A 73 7.99 17.11 -11.74
C MET A 73 7.21 16.09 -12.59
N ASN A 74 6.46 15.18 -11.97
CA ASN A 74 5.68 14.18 -12.71
C ASN A 74 4.54 14.82 -13.53
N THR A 75 3.89 15.85 -12.99
CA THR A 75 2.85 16.60 -13.72
C THR A 75 3.44 17.31 -14.94
N LEU A 76 4.60 17.94 -14.81
CA LEU A 76 5.30 18.58 -15.94
C LEU A 76 5.70 17.57 -17.02
N VAL A 77 6.21 16.38 -16.62
CA VAL A 77 6.50 15.28 -17.56
C VAL A 77 5.23 14.82 -18.30
N ALA A 78 4.10 14.67 -17.59
CA ALA A 78 2.83 14.29 -18.20
C ALA A 78 2.29 15.37 -19.17
N LEU A 79 2.53 16.64 -18.87
CA LEU A 79 2.16 17.77 -19.73
C LEU A 79 3.00 17.83 -21.00
N GLU A 80 4.31 17.57 -20.89
CA GLU A 80 5.19 17.50 -22.06
C GLU A 80 4.78 16.36 -23.00
N LYS A 81 4.48 15.18 -22.46
CA LYS A 81 3.96 14.04 -23.24
C LYS A 81 2.66 14.36 -23.99
N ARG A 82 1.78 15.16 -23.37
CA ARG A 82 0.52 15.65 -23.97
C ARG A 82 0.72 16.91 -24.85
N ASN A 83 1.95 17.39 -24.99
CA ASN A 83 2.32 18.61 -25.72
C ASN A 83 1.56 19.87 -25.26
N ILE A 84 1.18 19.93 -23.98
CA ILE A 84 0.53 21.11 -23.38
C ILE A 84 1.56 22.21 -23.17
N LYS A 85 1.35 23.37 -23.78
CA LYS A 85 2.32 24.49 -23.74
C LYS A 85 2.21 25.28 -22.44
N GLY A 86 3.38 25.65 -21.90
CA GLY A 86 3.50 26.45 -20.69
C GLY A 86 4.40 27.67 -20.88
N LYS A 87 4.04 28.79 -20.25
CA LYS A 87 4.93 29.96 -20.10
C LYS A 87 5.23 30.20 -18.63
N ILE A 88 6.49 30.30 -18.27
CA ILE A 88 6.91 30.56 -16.88
C ILE A 88 7.78 31.81 -16.83
N LEU A 89 7.29 32.82 -16.11
CA LEU A 89 8.05 34.00 -15.72
C LEU A 89 8.50 33.87 -14.27
N VAL A 90 9.80 34.02 -14.05
CA VAL A 90 10.41 34.09 -12.72
C VAL A 90 11.09 35.44 -12.52
N SER A 91 11.51 35.75 -11.29
CA SER A 91 12.20 37.01 -10.99
C SER A 91 13.59 36.77 -10.40
N GLN A 92 14.52 37.69 -10.70
CA GLN A 92 15.81 37.84 -10.04
C GLN A 92 15.70 38.64 -8.73
N TYR A 93 14.48 39.08 -8.35
CA TYR A 93 14.25 39.78 -7.09
C TYR A 93 14.88 39.06 -5.89
N LEU A 94 15.68 39.78 -5.11
CA LEU A 94 16.48 39.27 -3.97
C LEU A 94 17.41 38.08 -4.29
N ASN A 95 17.66 37.77 -5.56
CA ASN A 95 18.30 36.56 -6.09
C ASN A 95 17.91 35.27 -5.33
N PHE A 96 16.62 35.12 -5.01
CA PHE A 96 16.14 33.95 -4.26
C PHE A 96 15.86 32.74 -5.16
N THR A 97 15.58 32.98 -6.45
CA THR A 97 15.36 31.94 -7.46
C THR A 97 16.61 31.09 -7.60
N GLN A 98 16.47 29.77 -7.44
CA GLN A 98 17.60 28.84 -7.43
C GLN A 98 18.04 28.49 -8.87
N PRO A 99 19.34 28.60 -9.21
CA PRO A 99 19.86 28.23 -10.54
C PRO A 99 19.51 26.80 -10.96
N GLU A 100 19.59 25.84 -10.03
CA GLU A 100 19.23 24.44 -10.29
C GLU A 100 17.74 24.27 -10.59
N ALA A 101 16.86 25.10 -10.02
CA ALA A 101 15.44 25.07 -10.34
C ALA A 101 15.17 25.54 -11.78
N LEU A 102 15.86 26.59 -12.23
CA LEU A 102 15.81 27.04 -13.62
C LEU A 102 16.32 25.96 -14.57
N LYS A 103 17.45 25.32 -14.23
CA LYS A 103 18.02 24.22 -15.01
C LYS A 103 17.05 23.05 -15.16
N ARG A 104 16.29 22.73 -14.11
CA ARG A 104 15.25 21.69 -14.16
C ARG A 104 14.07 22.06 -15.04
N LEU A 105 13.57 23.30 -14.95
CA LEU A 105 12.48 23.77 -15.80
C LEU A 105 12.89 23.83 -17.28
N LEU A 106 14.14 24.19 -17.57
CA LEU A 106 14.68 24.25 -18.93
C LEU A 106 14.76 22.89 -19.64
N LYS A 107 14.64 21.77 -18.90
CA LYS A 107 14.61 20.42 -19.51
C LYS A 107 13.35 20.17 -20.33
N PHE A 108 12.27 20.89 -20.08
CA PHE A 108 10.96 20.66 -20.69
C PHE A 108 10.80 21.48 -21.97
N LYS A 109 10.61 20.80 -23.11
CA LYS A 109 10.51 21.45 -24.44
C LYS A 109 9.19 22.19 -24.66
N ASN A 110 8.18 21.87 -23.87
CA ASN A 110 6.87 22.51 -23.91
C ASN A 110 6.78 23.78 -23.05
N ILE A 111 7.85 24.14 -22.33
CA ILE A 111 7.89 25.31 -21.43
C ILE A 111 8.79 26.40 -22.02
N GLU A 112 8.23 27.60 -22.17
CA GLU A 112 9.02 28.81 -22.42
C GLU A 112 9.35 29.49 -21.09
N LEU A 113 10.63 29.52 -20.73
CA LEU A 113 11.10 30.02 -19.44
C LEU A 113 11.82 31.37 -19.60
N ARG A 114 11.34 32.37 -18.85
CA ARG A 114 11.91 33.71 -18.82
C ARG A 114 12.13 34.21 -17.41
N ILE A 115 13.05 35.16 -17.24
CA ILE A 115 13.38 35.79 -15.96
C ILE A 115 13.40 37.32 -16.05
N ALA A 116 12.70 37.96 -15.14
CA ALA A 116 12.71 39.41 -14.95
C ALA A 116 13.94 39.82 -14.12
N THR A 117 14.81 40.67 -14.68
CA THR A 117 16.08 41.10 -14.05
C THR A 117 16.14 42.59 -13.71
N LYS A 118 15.30 43.41 -14.33
CA LYS A 118 15.36 44.88 -14.22
C LYS A 118 14.26 45.49 -13.34
N GLU A 119 13.18 44.76 -13.08
CA GLU A 119 12.02 45.22 -12.32
C GLU A 119 11.88 44.41 -11.02
N ASN A 120 11.45 45.05 -9.93
CA ASN A 120 11.12 44.38 -8.66
C ASN A 120 9.79 43.61 -8.80
N SER A 121 9.74 42.66 -9.75
CA SER A 121 8.57 41.82 -9.98
C SER A 121 8.43 40.82 -8.84
N HIS A 122 7.32 40.95 -8.10
CA HIS A 122 6.96 40.12 -6.96
C HIS A 122 5.58 39.45 -7.14
N SER A 123 5.19 39.24 -8.41
CA SER A 123 3.97 38.57 -8.83
C SER A 123 3.91 37.13 -8.33
N LYS A 124 2.68 36.63 -8.11
CA LYS A 124 2.36 35.25 -7.71
C LYS A 124 1.00 34.89 -8.29
N GLY A 125 1.04 34.53 -9.57
CA GLY A 125 -0.11 34.16 -10.36
C GLY A 125 0.12 32.82 -11.04
N TYR A 126 -0.89 31.96 -10.97
CA TYR A 126 -0.99 30.73 -11.75
C TYR A 126 -2.27 30.80 -12.56
N LEU A 127 -2.15 30.73 -13.88
CA LEU A 127 -3.27 30.81 -14.81
C LEU A 127 -3.33 29.50 -15.59
N PHE A 128 -4.52 28.92 -15.66
CA PHE A 128 -4.76 27.67 -16.37
C PHE A 128 -5.87 27.90 -17.38
N LYS A 129 -5.57 27.69 -18.65
CA LYS A 129 -6.54 27.77 -19.73
C LYS A 129 -7.18 26.40 -19.93
N THR A 130 -8.50 26.30 -19.87
CA THR A 130 -9.25 25.09 -20.24
C THR A 130 -9.83 25.23 -21.65
N ALA A 131 -10.76 24.38 -22.07
CA ALA A 131 -11.44 24.56 -23.36
C ALA A 131 -12.34 25.81 -23.38
N ASP A 132 -13.07 26.09 -22.28
CA ASP A 132 -14.16 27.07 -22.26
C ASP A 132 -13.91 28.28 -21.33
N TYR A 133 -12.94 28.20 -20.42
CA TYR A 133 -12.68 29.22 -19.39
C TYR A 133 -11.24 29.18 -18.85
N TYR A 134 -10.87 30.20 -18.07
CA TYR A 134 -9.63 30.26 -17.30
C TYR A 134 -9.87 30.00 -15.81
N ASN A 135 -8.92 29.30 -15.18
CA ASN A 135 -8.77 29.28 -13.73
C ASN A 135 -7.56 30.14 -13.33
N LEU A 136 -7.81 31.14 -12.49
CA LEU A 136 -6.83 32.11 -12.02
C LEU A 136 -6.58 31.86 -10.53
N ILE A 137 -5.34 31.58 -10.14
CA ILE A 137 -4.93 31.48 -8.75
C ILE A 137 -3.95 32.62 -8.47
N ILE A 138 -4.38 33.58 -7.65
CA ILE A 138 -3.58 34.76 -7.30
C ILE A 138 -3.47 34.86 -5.79
N GLY A 139 -2.27 35.11 -5.26
CA GLY A 139 -2.08 35.18 -3.82
C GLY A 139 -0.64 35.34 -3.35
N SER A 140 -0.30 34.63 -2.28
CA SER A 140 1.01 34.71 -1.62
C SER A 140 1.95 33.56 -1.96
N SER A 141 1.49 32.53 -2.69
CA SER A 141 2.29 31.32 -2.94
C SER A 141 3.27 31.44 -4.10
N ASN A 142 4.57 31.41 -3.79
CA ASN A 142 5.63 31.19 -4.77
C ASN A 142 5.75 29.70 -5.16
N LEU A 143 6.48 29.39 -6.23
CA LEU A 143 6.79 28.01 -6.63
C LEU A 143 7.91 27.44 -5.73
N THR A 144 7.57 27.25 -4.47
CA THR A 144 8.42 26.66 -3.43
C THR A 144 7.65 25.57 -2.72
N ASP A 145 8.31 24.48 -2.36
CA ASP A 145 7.71 23.34 -1.67
C ASP A 145 6.99 23.78 -0.38
N SER A 146 7.61 24.66 0.42
CA SER A 146 7.00 25.19 1.65
C SER A 146 5.76 26.04 1.41
N ALA A 147 5.76 26.96 0.43
CA ALA A 147 4.58 27.75 0.09
C ALA A 147 3.44 26.86 -0.43
N LEU A 148 3.74 25.86 -1.24
CA LEU A 148 2.70 25.01 -1.82
C LEU A 148 2.09 24.01 -0.82
N THR A 149 2.73 23.78 0.34
CA THR A 149 2.33 22.66 1.22
C THR A 149 2.23 22.97 2.71
N THR A 150 3.09 23.82 3.29
CA THR A 150 3.19 23.99 4.76
C THR A 150 2.97 25.40 5.26
N ASN A 151 3.44 26.41 4.53
CA ASN A 151 3.36 27.81 4.97
C ASN A 151 1.91 28.25 5.01
N LYS A 152 1.59 29.20 5.90
CA LYS A 152 0.27 29.82 5.91
C LYS A 152 0.16 30.77 4.71
N GLU A 153 -0.36 30.23 3.62
CA GLU A 153 -0.58 30.94 2.37
C GLU A 153 -2.06 31.25 2.18
N TRP A 154 -2.36 32.41 1.60
CA TRP A 154 -3.70 32.76 1.15
C TRP A 154 -3.65 32.98 -0.36
N ASN A 155 -4.37 32.14 -1.09
CA ASN A 155 -4.57 32.34 -2.52
C ASN A 155 -6.06 32.30 -2.83
N LEU A 156 -6.48 33.15 -3.75
CA LEU A 156 -7.83 33.14 -4.28
C LEU A 156 -7.81 32.43 -5.62
N LYS A 157 -8.58 31.35 -5.74
CA LYS A 157 -8.91 30.72 -7.02
C LYS A 157 -10.20 31.32 -7.54
N VAL A 158 -10.20 31.79 -8.78
CA VAL A 158 -11.38 32.30 -9.49
C VAL A 158 -11.43 31.68 -10.88
N SER A 159 -12.60 31.17 -11.27
CA SER A 159 -12.88 30.79 -12.66
C SER A 159 -13.43 31.99 -13.41
N ALA A 160 -12.99 32.20 -14.65
CA ALA A 160 -13.37 33.36 -15.45
C ALA A 160 -13.47 32.99 -16.93
N LEU A 161 -14.48 33.51 -17.65
CA LEU A 161 -14.66 33.26 -19.08
C LEU A 161 -13.64 34.02 -19.93
N TYR A 162 -13.44 33.58 -21.18
CA TYR A 162 -12.50 34.22 -22.10
C TYR A 162 -12.74 35.71 -22.30
N ASP A 163 -13.99 36.09 -22.56
CA ASP A 163 -14.37 37.48 -22.83
C ASP A 163 -14.58 38.31 -21.55
N SER A 164 -14.07 37.83 -20.40
CA SER A 164 -14.19 38.56 -19.14
C SER A 164 -13.07 39.57 -18.97
N GLU A 165 -13.41 40.77 -18.49
CA GLU A 165 -12.47 41.87 -18.29
C GLU A 165 -11.27 41.48 -17.39
N ILE A 166 -11.48 40.57 -16.42
CA ILE A 166 -10.40 40.12 -15.54
C ILE A 166 -9.38 39.25 -16.28
N VAL A 167 -9.82 38.40 -17.22
CA VAL A 167 -8.92 37.58 -18.03
C VAL A 167 -8.08 38.46 -18.94
N ASP A 168 -8.71 39.41 -19.64
CA ASP A 168 -8.00 40.34 -20.53
C ASP A 168 -6.89 41.11 -19.79
N LYS A 169 -7.21 41.63 -18.59
CA LYS A 169 -6.22 42.36 -17.77
C LYS A 169 -5.09 41.46 -17.27
N VAL A 170 -5.40 40.28 -16.73
CA VAL A 170 -4.40 39.41 -16.11
C VAL A 170 -3.50 38.76 -17.16
N VAL A 171 -4.06 38.32 -18.28
CA VAL A 171 -3.29 37.76 -19.40
C VAL A 171 -2.46 38.86 -20.08
N GLY A 172 -3.03 40.05 -20.30
CA GLY A 172 -2.31 41.20 -20.86
C GLY A 172 -1.09 41.58 -20.01
N GLU A 173 -1.28 41.75 -18.70
CA GLU A 173 -0.18 42.06 -17.77
C GLU A 173 0.89 40.95 -17.78
N PHE A 174 0.47 39.68 -17.79
CA PHE A 174 1.40 38.55 -17.88
C PHE A 174 2.24 38.60 -19.17
N GLU A 175 1.61 38.78 -20.33
CA GLU A 175 2.31 38.81 -21.62
C GLU A 175 3.26 40.01 -21.70
N ASP A 176 2.88 41.17 -21.20
CA ASP A 176 3.75 42.35 -21.16
C ASP A 176 5.00 42.09 -20.34
N ASP A 177 4.86 41.54 -19.12
CA ASP A 177 5.99 41.20 -18.26
C ASP A 177 6.83 40.06 -18.82
N PHE A 178 6.19 39.03 -19.37
CA PHE A 178 6.87 37.89 -19.99
C PHE A 178 7.69 38.33 -21.20
N ASN A 179 7.16 39.23 -22.03
CA ASN A 179 7.86 39.76 -23.20
C ASN A 179 9.07 40.61 -22.84
N LYS A 180 9.04 41.33 -21.71
CA LYS A 180 10.21 42.06 -21.17
C LYS A 180 11.26 41.14 -20.52
N GLY A 181 10.84 39.96 -20.07
CA GLY A 181 11.71 38.97 -19.43
C GLY A 181 12.83 38.47 -20.35
N ILE A 182 13.99 38.20 -19.76
CA ILE A 182 15.12 37.60 -20.46
C ILE A 182 14.87 36.10 -20.62
N VAL A 183 15.09 35.56 -21.82
CA VAL A 183 15.02 34.11 -22.06
C VAL A 183 16.11 33.40 -21.26
N VAL A 184 15.72 32.39 -20.48
CA VAL A 184 16.66 31.62 -19.68
C VAL A 184 17.37 30.60 -20.57
N THR A 185 18.68 30.75 -20.74
CA THR A 185 19.55 29.80 -21.45
C THR A 185 20.52 29.12 -20.48
N SER A 186 21.24 28.10 -20.94
CA SER A 186 22.25 27.43 -20.11
C SER A 186 23.40 28.40 -19.75
N GLU A 187 23.78 29.28 -20.66
CA GLU A 187 24.79 30.32 -20.44
C GLU A 187 24.32 31.32 -19.37
N PHE A 188 23.07 31.79 -19.48
CA PHE A 188 22.49 32.68 -18.47
C PHE A 188 22.50 32.05 -17.06
N ILE A 189 22.17 30.75 -16.95
CA ILE A 189 22.13 30.06 -15.65
C ILE A 189 23.51 30.04 -15.00
N GLU A 190 24.59 29.76 -15.74
CA GLU A 190 25.94 29.75 -15.18
C GLU A 190 26.40 31.15 -14.75
N GLU A 191 26.07 32.21 -15.51
CA GLU A 191 26.33 33.59 -15.10
C GLU A 191 25.55 33.98 -13.84
N TYR A 192 24.26 33.64 -13.79
CA TYR A 192 23.39 33.93 -12.65
C TYR A 192 23.80 33.15 -11.39
N LYS A 193 24.31 31.92 -11.55
CA LYS A 193 24.80 31.08 -10.45
C LYS A 193 25.93 31.73 -9.66
N GLU A 194 26.82 32.46 -10.32
CA GLU A 194 27.86 33.26 -9.65
C GLU A 194 27.26 34.37 -8.77
N VAL A 195 26.22 35.05 -9.26
CA VAL A 195 25.50 36.09 -8.50
C VAL A 195 24.79 35.48 -7.29
N TYR A 196 24.08 34.37 -7.50
CA TYR A 196 23.38 33.61 -6.47
C TYR A 196 24.32 33.15 -5.35
N ASN A 197 25.45 32.53 -5.72
CA ASN A 197 26.43 32.01 -4.76
C ASN A 197 27.10 33.12 -3.94
N LYS A 198 27.44 34.26 -4.58
CA LYS A 198 27.99 35.41 -3.87
C LYS A 198 27.03 35.90 -2.78
N GLN A 199 25.75 36.08 -3.10
CA GLN A 199 24.77 36.52 -2.11
C GLN A 199 24.59 35.50 -0.98
N ARG A 200 24.51 34.21 -1.31
CA ARG A 200 24.40 33.15 -0.30
C ARG A 200 25.58 33.19 0.68
N LEU A 201 26.81 33.35 0.19
CA LEU A 201 28.01 33.49 1.03
C LEU A 201 27.96 34.72 1.95
N TYR A 202 27.46 35.86 1.46
CA TYR A 202 27.27 37.06 2.29
C TYR A 202 26.20 36.86 3.37
N SER A 203 25.07 36.23 3.05
CA SER A 203 24.02 35.92 4.03
C SER A 203 24.49 34.91 5.08
N THR A 204 25.36 33.96 4.71
CA THR A 204 25.87 32.94 5.64
C THR A 204 26.92 33.53 6.60
N LYS A 205 27.74 34.48 6.14
CA LYS A 205 28.73 35.18 6.99
C LYS A 205 28.11 36.16 7.99
N GLY A 206 26.88 36.63 7.76
CA GLY A 206 26.17 37.53 8.67
C GLY A 206 25.63 36.87 9.95
N ASP A 207 25.48 35.54 9.96
CA ASP A 207 24.97 34.77 11.10
C ASP A 207 26.09 34.15 11.97
N ASP A 208 27.35 34.24 11.57
CA ASP A 208 28.51 33.63 12.27
C ASP A 208 29.08 34.50 13.42
N GLU A 209 28.56 35.71 13.67
CA GLU A 209 29.02 36.57 14.78
C GLU A 209 28.39 36.29 16.16
N HIS A 210 27.56 35.24 16.28
CA HIS A 210 27.08 34.77 17.58
C HIS A 210 27.30 33.26 17.77
N ILE A 211 28.57 32.85 17.89
CA ILE A 211 28.93 31.61 18.59
C ILE A 211 28.65 31.81 20.09
N THR A 212 27.37 31.88 20.45
CA THR A 212 26.95 31.43 21.77
C THR A 212 27.14 29.92 21.75
N THR A 213 27.85 29.37 22.73
CA THR A 213 27.92 27.92 22.97
C THR A 213 26.50 27.42 23.17
N LYS A 214 25.81 27.03 22.09
CA LYS A 214 24.44 26.52 22.12
C LYS A 214 24.45 25.26 22.97
N THR A 215 23.88 25.35 24.16
CA THR A 215 23.61 24.21 25.01
C THR A 215 22.67 23.27 24.27
N ILE A 216 23.13 22.04 24.04
CA ILE A 216 22.32 21.01 23.37
C ILE A 216 21.13 20.69 24.27
N SER A 217 19.91 20.81 23.75
CA SER A 217 18.66 20.58 24.49
C SER A 217 17.73 19.60 23.77
N PRO A 218 16.87 18.86 24.51
CA PRO A 218 15.94 17.92 23.90
C PRO A 218 14.87 18.63 23.04
N ASN A 219 14.54 18.05 21.89
CA ASN A 219 13.41 18.49 21.06
C ASN A 219 12.05 18.07 21.66
N SER A 220 10.94 18.51 21.04
CA SER A 220 9.58 18.26 21.56
C SER A 220 9.26 16.77 21.76
N MET A 221 9.56 15.94 20.77
CA MET A 221 9.38 14.49 20.84
C MET A 221 10.27 13.85 21.90
N GLN A 222 11.53 14.28 22.00
CA GLN A 222 12.44 13.78 23.02
C GLN A 222 11.93 14.12 24.43
N LYS A 223 11.34 15.29 24.65
CA LYS A 223 10.70 15.64 25.92
C LYS A 223 9.51 14.73 26.24
N GLU A 224 8.68 14.40 25.25
CA GLU A 224 7.55 13.48 25.42
C GLU A 224 8.04 12.06 25.78
N ALA A 225 9.03 11.54 25.06
CA ALA A 225 9.61 10.23 25.34
C ALA A 225 10.30 10.17 26.72
N LEU A 226 11.06 11.21 27.09
CA LEU A 226 11.68 11.31 28.42
C LEU A 226 10.64 11.28 29.53
N LYS A 227 9.53 12.02 29.36
CA LYS A 227 8.41 12.03 30.31
C LYS A 227 7.78 10.64 30.44
N ASN A 228 7.58 9.93 29.34
CA ASN A 228 6.99 8.59 29.39
C ASN A 228 7.93 7.57 30.06
N ILE A 229 9.24 7.66 29.81
CA ILE A 229 10.25 6.85 30.51
C ILE A 229 10.21 7.14 32.03
N GLU A 230 10.10 8.41 32.41
CA GLU A 230 9.95 8.80 33.82
C GLU A 230 8.69 8.21 34.46
N VAL A 231 7.54 8.27 33.77
CA VAL A 231 6.29 7.65 34.23
C VAL A 231 6.45 6.14 34.46
N LEU A 232 7.15 5.43 33.56
CA LEU A 232 7.44 4.00 33.73
C LEU A 232 8.29 3.75 34.99
N ARG A 233 9.32 4.56 35.23
CA ARG A 233 10.16 4.45 36.44
C ARG A 233 9.37 4.71 37.71
N LEU A 234 8.49 5.73 37.72
CA LEU A 234 7.60 6.02 38.85
C LEU A 234 6.61 4.87 39.11
N ALA A 235 6.23 4.12 38.09
CA ALA A 235 5.45 2.90 38.20
C ALA A 235 6.28 1.66 38.58
N ASN A 236 7.51 1.85 39.08
CA ASN A 236 8.48 0.80 39.46
C ASN A 236 8.84 -0.17 38.33
N LYS A 237 8.74 0.26 37.06
CA LYS A 237 9.26 -0.52 35.92
C LYS A 237 10.75 -0.27 35.79
N ASN A 238 11.53 -1.34 35.60
CA ASN A 238 12.99 -1.30 35.45
C ASN A 238 13.47 -1.65 34.03
N LYS A 239 12.57 -1.95 33.10
CA LYS A 239 12.89 -2.16 31.69
C LYS A 239 11.94 -1.40 30.79
N ALA A 240 12.42 -0.88 29.68
CA ALA A 240 11.58 -0.26 28.67
C ALA A 240 12.17 -0.37 27.26
N LEU A 241 11.29 -0.40 26.25
CA LEU A 241 11.64 -0.36 24.84
C LEU A 241 11.20 0.96 24.21
N LEU A 242 12.14 1.64 23.56
CA LEU A 242 11.90 2.83 22.75
C LEU A 242 11.88 2.45 21.27
N ILE A 243 10.78 2.75 20.59
CA ILE A 243 10.63 2.57 19.14
C ILE A 243 10.74 3.92 18.46
N SER A 244 11.76 4.13 17.65
CA SER A 244 11.99 5.43 17.01
C SER A 244 12.62 5.30 15.64
N ALA A 245 12.00 5.96 14.65
CA ALA A 245 12.45 6.01 13.27
C ALA A 245 13.94 6.38 13.14
N THR A 246 14.57 5.97 12.06
CA THR A 246 15.95 6.37 11.77
C THR A 246 16.03 7.89 11.55
N GLY A 247 17.07 8.54 12.09
CA GLY A 247 17.28 9.98 11.92
C GLY A 247 16.62 10.88 12.97
N THR A 248 15.87 10.33 13.93
CA THR A 248 15.19 11.09 15.00
C THR A 248 16.06 11.48 16.20
N GLY A 249 17.34 11.09 16.20
CA GLY A 249 18.27 11.37 17.31
C GLY A 249 18.14 10.44 18.52
N LYS A 250 17.94 9.13 18.31
CA LYS A 250 17.89 8.10 19.37
C LYS A 250 19.05 8.19 20.36
N THR A 251 20.27 8.40 19.87
CA THR A 251 21.49 8.50 20.70
C THR A 251 21.49 9.74 21.60
N TYR A 252 20.95 10.87 21.12
CA TYR A 252 20.78 12.05 21.96
C TYR A 252 19.70 11.83 23.02
N LEU A 253 18.58 11.19 22.65
CA LEU A 253 17.53 10.86 23.61
C LEU A 253 18.07 9.99 24.76
N SER A 254 18.80 8.92 24.46
CA SER A 254 19.38 8.05 25.49
C SER A 254 20.40 8.78 26.36
N ALA A 255 21.19 9.70 25.81
CA ALA A 255 22.10 10.53 26.59
C ALA A 255 21.34 11.47 27.55
N PHE A 256 20.27 12.12 27.09
CA PHE A 256 19.43 12.97 27.94
C PHE A 256 18.72 12.17 29.02
N ASP A 257 18.27 10.97 28.69
CA ASP A 257 17.60 10.10 29.65
C ASP A 257 18.57 9.55 30.71
N ALA A 258 19.78 9.17 30.31
CA ALA A 258 20.85 8.79 31.25
C ALA A 258 21.21 9.95 32.20
N LYS A 259 21.16 11.18 31.71
CA LYS A 259 21.40 12.40 32.51
C LYS A 259 20.25 12.65 33.48
N ALA A 260 19.00 12.49 33.04
CA ALA A 260 17.81 12.61 33.88
C ALA A 260 17.75 11.51 34.96
N PHE A 261 18.13 10.29 34.62
CA PHE A 261 18.27 9.17 35.55
C PHE A 261 19.43 9.34 36.54
N ASN A 262 20.37 10.26 36.27
CA ASN A 262 21.58 10.49 37.05
C ASN A 262 22.43 9.21 37.21
N SER A 263 22.66 8.49 36.10
CA SER A 263 23.44 7.24 36.10
C SER A 263 24.85 7.43 36.66
N LYS A 264 25.26 6.53 37.55
CA LYS A 264 26.61 6.45 38.08
C LYS A 264 27.50 5.55 37.21
N LYS A 265 26.97 4.42 36.75
CA LYS A 265 27.71 3.42 35.96
C LYS A 265 26.84 2.94 34.81
N LEU A 266 27.19 3.33 33.58
CA LEU A 266 26.40 3.05 32.38
C LEU A 266 27.12 2.10 31.43
N LEU A 267 26.38 1.14 30.86
CA LEU A 267 26.83 0.35 29.72
C LEU A 267 25.97 0.67 28.49
N PHE A 268 26.60 1.15 27.43
CA PHE A 268 25.98 1.38 26.13
C PHE A 268 26.40 0.30 25.15
N VAL A 269 25.46 -0.50 24.69
CA VAL A 269 25.69 -1.70 23.87
C VAL A 269 25.16 -1.48 22.45
N VAL A 270 25.99 -1.77 21.45
CA VAL A 270 25.66 -1.67 20.03
C VAL A 270 26.13 -2.91 19.26
N HIS A 271 25.76 -3.03 17.98
CA HIS A 271 26.19 -4.15 17.15
C HIS A 271 27.51 -3.91 16.38
N ARG A 272 27.96 -2.65 16.22
CA ARG A 272 29.19 -2.27 15.49
C ARG A 272 30.03 -1.25 16.25
N LEU A 273 31.35 -1.36 16.13
CA LEU A 273 32.31 -0.51 16.84
C LEU A 273 32.20 0.98 16.46
N ASN A 274 31.96 1.30 15.18
CA ASN A 274 31.83 2.69 14.74
C ASN A 274 30.61 3.40 15.34
N ILE A 275 29.52 2.66 15.59
CA ILE A 275 28.34 3.20 16.28
C ILE A 275 28.68 3.48 17.76
N ALA A 276 29.45 2.60 18.40
CA ALA A 276 29.88 2.79 19.79
C ALA A 276 30.71 4.08 19.94
N LYS A 277 31.63 4.33 19.00
CA LYS A 277 32.45 5.55 18.97
C LYS A 277 31.60 6.81 18.80
N LYS A 278 30.68 6.83 17.82
CA LYS A 278 29.75 7.96 17.61
C LYS A 278 28.83 8.20 18.81
N ALA A 279 28.37 7.13 19.46
CA ALA A 279 27.57 7.23 20.67
C ALA A 279 28.36 7.84 21.83
N LEU A 280 29.63 7.44 22.00
CA LEU A 280 30.54 8.02 22.97
C LEU A 280 30.71 9.54 22.75
N GLU A 281 30.98 9.97 21.51
CA GLU A 281 31.08 11.40 21.15
C GLU A 281 29.78 12.16 21.47
N THR A 282 28.63 11.56 21.16
CA THR A 282 27.32 12.14 21.46
C THR A 282 27.12 12.31 22.97
N PHE A 283 27.45 11.30 23.78
CA PHE A 283 27.33 11.39 25.24
C PHE A 283 28.31 12.43 25.81
N GLN A 284 29.53 12.52 25.29
CA GLN A 284 30.48 13.58 25.68
C GLN A 284 29.91 14.97 25.42
N SER A 285 29.20 15.18 24.30
CA SER A 285 28.57 16.48 24.00
C SER A 285 27.45 16.86 24.99
N VAL A 286 26.76 15.88 25.59
CA VAL A 286 25.63 16.10 26.52
C VAL A 286 26.06 16.20 27.98
N PHE A 287 27.07 15.42 28.39
CA PHE A 287 27.59 15.38 29.76
C PHE A 287 28.81 16.28 29.99
N GLY A 288 29.49 16.73 28.93
CA GLY A 288 30.73 17.48 29.04
C GLY A 288 31.78 16.70 29.84
N GLN A 289 32.39 17.35 30.84
CA GLN A 289 33.41 16.75 31.71
C GLN A 289 32.85 16.11 33.00
N THR A 290 31.53 15.99 33.14
CA THR A 290 30.90 15.51 34.40
C THR A 290 31.06 14.00 34.64
N LYS A 291 31.39 13.23 33.60
CA LYS A 291 31.52 11.77 33.63
C LYS A 291 32.69 11.33 32.77
N THR A 292 33.41 10.32 33.22
CA THR A 292 34.46 9.65 32.45
C THR A 292 33.84 8.60 31.53
N MET A 293 34.30 8.53 30.27
CA MET A 293 33.75 7.64 29.25
C MET A 293 34.86 6.87 28.55
N GLY A 294 34.63 5.62 28.17
CA GLY A 294 35.61 4.81 27.46
C GLY A 294 35.01 3.72 26.60
N LEU A 295 35.86 3.10 25.77
CA LEU A 295 35.47 2.08 24.81
C LEU A 295 35.93 0.70 25.30
N TYR A 296 35.03 -0.29 25.21
CA TYR A 296 35.34 -1.70 25.47
C TYR A 296 35.16 -2.51 24.19
N SER A 297 36.27 -2.96 23.62
CA SER A 297 36.37 -3.65 22.34
C SER A 297 37.55 -4.65 22.37
N GLY A 298 37.73 -5.42 21.30
CA GLY A 298 38.87 -6.35 21.20
C GLY A 298 40.25 -5.69 21.42
N ASN A 299 40.42 -4.45 20.93
CA ASN A 299 41.70 -3.73 20.94
C ASN A 299 41.83 -2.66 22.04
N HIS A 300 40.71 -2.24 22.66
CA HIS A 300 40.67 -1.22 23.73
C HIS A 300 39.81 -1.73 24.87
N LYS A 301 40.32 -1.73 26.11
CA LYS A 301 39.64 -2.28 27.29
C LYS A 301 39.61 -1.28 28.43
N ASP A 302 38.81 -0.22 28.26
CA ASP A 302 38.62 0.77 29.32
C ASP A 302 37.62 0.23 30.37
N LEU A 303 38.13 -0.22 31.52
CA LEU A 303 37.33 -0.79 32.62
C LEU A 303 36.95 0.27 33.68
N ASP A 304 37.87 1.17 34.00
CA ASP A 304 37.70 2.19 35.06
C ASP A 304 37.10 3.50 34.51
N LYS A 305 35.90 3.42 33.95
CA LYS A 305 35.13 4.59 33.46
C LYS A 305 33.73 4.60 34.03
N ASP A 306 33.12 5.78 34.15
CA ASP A 306 31.73 5.90 34.57
C ASP A 306 30.83 5.25 33.50
N PHE A 307 31.03 5.60 32.22
CA PHE A 307 30.26 5.07 31.10
C PHE A 307 31.14 4.26 30.15
N ILE A 308 30.71 3.03 29.84
CA ILE A 308 31.39 2.10 28.95
C ILE A 308 30.57 1.91 27.68
N PHE A 309 31.21 2.06 26.52
CA PHE A 309 30.61 1.84 25.21
C PHE A 309 31.20 0.57 24.59
N SER A 310 30.36 -0.39 24.23
CA SER A 310 30.82 -1.71 23.80
C SER A 310 29.98 -2.30 22.67
N THR A 311 30.58 -3.24 21.95
CA THR A 311 29.82 -4.08 21.02
C THR A 311 29.29 -5.32 21.73
N VAL A 312 28.06 -5.72 21.43
CA VAL A 312 27.43 -6.92 22.00
C VAL A 312 28.33 -8.15 21.88
N GLN A 313 28.95 -8.34 20.70
CA GLN A 313 29.83 -9.48 20.40
C GLN A 313 31.07 -9.55 21.29
N THR A 314 31.51 -8.41 21.84
CA THR A 314 32.67 -8.36 22.75
C THR A 314 32.23 -8.60 24.18
N ILE A 315 31.24 -7.83 24.64
CA ILE A 315 30.81 -7.86 26.05
C ILE A 315 30.08 -9.16 26.43
N SER A 316 29.38 -9.80 25.49
CA SER A 316 28.59 -11.01 25.76
C SER A 316 29.38 -12.32 25.78
N ARG A 317 30.70 -12.27 25.54
CA ARG A 317 31.55 -13.47 25.60
C ARG A 317 31.79 -13.79 27.07
N GLU A 318 31.64 -15.04 27.48
CA GLU A 318 31.71 -15.44 28.90
C GLU A 318 32.96 -14.91 29.63
N ASN A 319 34.13 -15.03 28.99
CA ASN A 319 35.40 -14.57 29.54
C ASN A 319 35.49 -13.05 29.75
N HIS A 320 34.67 -12.26 29.06
CA HIS A 320 34.54 -10.81 29.22
C HIS A 320 33.37 -10.44 30.12
N LEU A 321 32.25 -11.13 29.98
CA LEU A 321 31.02 -10.91 30.74
C LEU A 321 31.26 -11.10 32.25
N HIS A 322 31.99 -12.17 32.62
CA HIS A 322 32.36 -12.46 34.01
C HIS A 322 33.45 -11.56 34.60
N GLN A 323 34.02 -10.62 33.83
CA GLN A 323 34.93 -9.60 34.36
C GLN A 323 34.19 -8.46 35.05
N PHE A 324 32.88 -8.35 34.82
CA PHE A 324 32.03 -7.32 35.41
C PHE A 324 31.07 -7.95 36.41
N ASP A 325 30.90 -7.33 37.57
CA ASP A 325 29.86 -7.73 38.52
C ASP A 325 28.46 -7.53 37.91
N LYS A 326 27.52 -8.39 38.31
CA LYS A 326 26.16 -8.39 37.76
C LYS A 326 25.41 -7.07 38.00
N ASP A 327 25.69 -6.39 39.10
CA ASP A 327 25.06 -5.14 39.54
C ASP A 327 25.94 -3.89 39.33
N LEU A 328 27.09 -4.04 38.64
CA LEU A 328 28.02 -2.94 38.39
C LEU A 328 27.36 -1.76 37.67
N PHE A 329 26.58 -2.05 36.63
CA PHE A 329 25.93 -1.04 35.81
C PHE A 329 24.56 -0.71 36.38
N ASP A 330 24.35 0.53 36.81
CA ASP A 330 23.03 0.99 37.25
C ASP A 330 22.09 1.29 36.08
N TYR A 331 22.65 1.56 34.90
CA TYR A 331 21.90 1.76 33.67
C TYR A 331 22.55 1.02 32.49
N ILE A 332 21.80 0.13 31.84
CA ILE A 332 22.18 -0.47 30.55
C ILE A 332 21.29 0.08 29.44
N ILE A 333 21.92 0.47 28.32
CA ILE A 333 21.25 0.92 27.10
C ILE A 333 21.67 0.01 25.95
N ILE A 334 20.71 -0.57 25.26
CA ILE A 334 20.92 -1.43 24.09
C ILE A 334 20.36 -0.71 22.86
N ASP A 335 21.21 -0.39 21.89
CA ASP A 335 20.79 0.13 20.60
C ASP A 335 20.60 -0.99 19.57
N GLU A 336 19.71 -0.77 18.61
CA GLU A 336 19.24 -1.78 17.65
C GLU A 336 18.74 -3.06 18.34
N SER A 337 17.94 -2.91 19.40
CA SER A 337 17.37 -4.01 20.19
C SER A 337 16.50 -4.99 19.40
N HIS A 338 16.17 -4.69 18.14
CA HIS A 338 15.57 -5.69 17.25
C HIS A 338 16.48 -6.91 17.05
N ARG A 339 17.79 -6.78 17.29
CA ARG A 339 18.75 -7.90 17.29
C ARG A 339 18.76 -8.70 18.59
N SER A 340 18.06 -8.26 19.65
CA SER A 340 18.16 -8.83 21.00
C SER A 340 17.70 -10.28 21.16
N GLY A 341 17.00 -10.85 20.18
CA GLY A 341 16.69 -12.29 20.14
C GLY A 341 17.91 -13.18 19.80
N ALA A 342 19.05 -12.61 19.43
CA ALA A 342 20.27 -13.40 19.26
C ALA A 342 20.87 -13.79 20.62
N GLU A 343 21.43 -15.00 20.70
CA GLU A 343 21.96 -15.59 21.92
C GLU A 343 22.94 -14.67 22.69
N SER A 344 23.72 -13.87 21.98
CA SER A 344 24.65 -12.90 22.58
C SER A 344 23.94 -11.80 23.39
N TYR A 345 22.79 -11.33 22.94
CA TYR A 345 22.03 -10.31 23.65
C TYR A 345 21.28 -10.91 24.85
N LEU A 346 20.69 -12.10 24.67
CA LEU A 346 20.03 -12.83 25.76
C LEU A 346 20.99 -13.07 26.93
N ARG A 347 22.20 -13.59 26.66
CA ARG A 347 23.24 -13.76 27.69
C ARG A 347 23.57 -12.48 28.45
N LEU A 348 23.62 -11.34 27.75
CA LEU A 348 23.89 -10.05 28.38
C LEU A 348 22.74 -9.59 29.27
N ILE A 349 21.49 -9.71 28.78
CA ILE A 349 20.28 -9.28 29.50
C ILE A 349 20.01 -10.17 30.71
N GLU A 350 20.31 -11.48 30.62
CA GLU A 350 20.14 -12.44 31.70
C GLU A 350 21.24 -12.32 32.78
N TYR A 351 22.44 -11.90 32.41
CA TYR A 351 23.56 -11.79 33.34
C TYR A 351 23.50 -10.55 34.23
N PHE A 352 23.31 -9.36 33.63
CA PHE A 352 23.32 -8.10 34.37
C PHE A 352 21.97 -7.78 35.01
N THR A 353 22.00 -7.15 36.18
CA THR A 353 20.82 -6.72 36.95
C THR A 353 20.84 -5.20 37.19
N PRO A 354 20.67 -4.38 36.13
CA PRO A 354 20.71 -2.93 36.29
C PRO A 354 19.45 -2.40 36.98
N LYS A 355 19.53 -1.16 37.51
CA LYS A 355 18.34 -0.47 38.03
C LYS A 355 17.38 -0.07 36.91
N PHE A 356 17.91 0.19 35.72
CA PHE A 356 17.11 0.42 34.52
C PHE A 356 17.78 -0.17 33.27
N LEU A 357 16.98 -0.79 32.40
CA LEU A 357 17.39 -1.31 31.09
C LEU A 357 16.56 -0.64 30.00
N LEU A 358 17.22 0.10 29.10
CA LEU A 358 16.55 0.74 27.95
C LEU A 358 16.97 0.07 26.66
N GLY A 359 16.00 -0.50 25.94
CA GLY A 359 16.19 -0.91 24.55
C GLY A 359 15.77 0.20 23.60
N MET A 360 16.48 0.35 22.48
CA MET A 360 16.11 1.27 21.41
C MET A 360 16.13 0.55 20.06
N THR A 361 15.11 0.76 19.23
CA THR A 361 15.07 0.21 17.87
C THR A 361 14.21 1.08 16.96
N ALA A 362 14.45 1.02 15.65
CA ALA A 362 13.51 1.58 14.67
C ALA A 362 12.37 0.61 14.34
N THR A 363 12.63 -0.69 14.46
CA THR A 363 11.80 -1.75 13.88
C THR A 363 11.76 -2.92 14.86
N PRO A 364 10.87 -2.88 15.88
CA PRO A 364 10.75 -3.99 16.82
C PRO A 364 10.19 -5.26 16.17
N GLU A 365 9.49 -5.11 15.04
CA GLU A 365 8.95 -6.21 14.26
C GLU A 365 10.10 -7.03 13.61
N ARG A 366 10.20 -8.32 13.94
CA ARG A 366 11.17 -9.23 13.31
C ARG A 366 10.49 -10.17 12.32
N THR A 367 11.22 -10.55 11.27
CA THR A 367 10.77 -11.52 10.27
C THR A 367 10.82 -12.97 10.78
N ASP A 368 11.62 -13.24 11.82
CA ASP A 368 11.83 -14.58 12.38
C ASP A 368 10.87 -14.93 13.55
N GLY A 369 9.97 -14.00 13.92
CA GLY A 369 8.92 -14.25 14.91
C GLY A 369 9.33 -14.16 16.39
N ASN A 370 10.56 -13.73 16.70
CA ASN A 370 11.02 -13.59 18.08
C ASN A 370 10.37 -12.39 18.82
N ASP A 371 9.80 -12.63 20.01
CA ASP A 371 9.17 -11.60 20.85
C ASP A 371 10.22 -10.76 21.60
N ILE A 372 10.65 -9.65 20.98
CA ILE A 372 11.57 -8.71 21.63
C ILE A 372 10.91 -7.94 22.78
N PHE A 373 9.58 -7.82 22.78
CA PHE A 373 8.85 -6.99 23.74
C PHE A 373 8.88 -7.66 25.12
N SER A 374 8.83 -8.99 25.17
CA SER A 374 8.98 -9.78 26.39
C SER A 374 10.29 -9.49 27.14
N LEU A 375 11.40 -9.23 26.41
CA LEU A 375 12.70 -8.91 27.02
C LEU A 375 12.69 -7.60 27.81
N PHE A 376 11.76 -6.71 27.49
CA PHE A 376 11.55 -5.42 28.15
C PHE A 376 10.24 -5.38 28.95
N ASP A 377 9.73 -6.55 29.34
CA ASP A 377 8.49 -6.76 30.11
C ASP A 377 7.27 -6.06 29.48
N HIS A 378 7.24 -5.99 28.14
CA HIS A 378 6.20 -5.32 27.32
C HIS A 378 6.04 -3.81 27.59
N ASN A 379 7.01 -3.17 28.27
CA ASN A 379 6.95 -1.74 28.56
C ASN A 379 7.46 -0.93 27.35
N ILE A 380 6.56 -0.46 26.50
CA ILE A 380 6.90 0.45 25.39
C ILE A 380 6.92 1.89 25.93
N ALA A 381 8.10 2.51 25.95
CA ALA A 381 8.25 3.87 26.47
C ALA A 381 7.67 4.93 25.52
N TYR A 382 7.93 4.75 24.23
CA TYR A 382 7.47 5.67 23.20
C TYR A 382 7.60 5.04 21.82
N GLU A 383 6.69 5.38 20.89
CA GLU A 383 6.71 4.94 19.50
C GLU A 383 6.60 6.14 18.55
N ILE A 384 7.62 6.35 17.70
CA ILE A 384 7.60 7.33 16.61
C ILE A 384 8.06 6.71 15.29
N ARG A 385 7.14 6.66 14.33
CA ARG A 385 7.36 6.17 12.95
C ARG A 385 7.60 7.33 11.97
N LEU A 386 7.84 6.99 10.70
CA LEU A 386 8.20 7.93 9.62
C LEU A 386 7.28 9.16 9.55
N ASN A 387 5.96 8.96 9.45
CA ASN A 387 5.01 10.08 9.28
C ASN A 387 5.05 11.07 10.44
N ARG A 388 4.99 10.58 11.69
CA ARG A 388 5.06 11.45 12.87
C ARG A 388 6.41 12.15 12.96
N ALA A 389 7.51 11.47 12.61
CA ALA A 389 8.84 12.09 12.54
C ALA A 389 8.93 13.19 11.46
N MET A 390 8.19 13.06 10.36
CA MET A 390 8.06 14.13 9.35
C MET A 390 7.17 15.28 9.82
N GLU A 391 6.06 15.00 10.51
CA GLU A 391 5.17 16.03 11.09
C GLU A 391 5.90 16.95 12.07
N GLU A 392 6.83 16.37 12.84
CA GLU A 392 7.68 17.06 13.81
C GLU A 392 8.93 17.71 13.17
N ASN A 393 9.07 17.68 11.84
CA ASN A 393 10.20 18.27 11.07
C ASN A 393 11.59 17.77 11.55
N MET A 394 11.65 16.52 12.01
CA MET A 394 12.87 15.87 12.51
C MET A 394 13.70 15.26 11.39
N LEU A 395 13.05 14.96 10.27
CA LEU A 395 13.65 14.33 9.10
C LEU A 395 13.75 15.33 7.96
N SER A 396 14.70 15.10 7.05
CA SER A 396 14.73 15.77 5.76
C SER A 396 13.44 15.43 5.00
N PRO A 397 12.78 16.40 4.36
CA PRO A 397 11.73 16.12 3.39
C PRO A 397 12.23 15.19 2.28
N PHE A 398 11.31 14.51 1.61
CA PHE A 398 11.64 13.64 0.48
C PHE A 398 10.63 13.75 -0.66
N HIS A 399 11.11 13.53 -1.88
CA HIS A 399 10.27 13.38 -3.07
C HIS A 399 10.47 11.97 -3.62
N TYR A 400 9.43 11.14 -3.48
CA TYR A 400 9.39 9.77 -3.95
C TYR A 400 8.77 9.70 -5.34
N TYR A 401 9.45 9.00 -6.24
CA TYR A 401 9.05 8.76 -7.63
C TYR A 401 9.07 7.26 -7.92
N GLY A 402 7.90 6.64 -7.97
CA GLY A 402 7.72 5.28 -8.45
C GLY A 402 7.68 5.26 -9.97
N VAL A 403 8.69 4.65 -10.58
CA VAL A 403 8.89 4.60 -12.03
C VAL A 403 8.87 3.16 -12.52
N THR A 404 8.38 2.96 -13.73
CA THR A 404 8.32 1.63 -14.33
C THR A 404 9.72 1.14 -14.68
N ASP A 405 10.14 -0.06 -14.22
CA ASP A 405 11.50 -0.59 -14.44
C ASP A 405 11.83 -0.83 -15.93
N LEU A 406 11.24 -1.82 -16.61
CA LEU A 406 11.32 -1.97 -18.08
C LEU A 406 10.11 -2.65 -18.73
N SER A 407 9.88 -2.24 -19.98
CA SER A 407 9.44 -3.06 -21.10
C SER A 407 10.62 -3.15 -22.08
N ILE A 408 10.90 -4.31 -22.66
CA ILE A 408 11.88 -4.45 -23.77
C ILE A 408 11.04 -4.71 -25.02
N ASN A 409 11.30 -3.99 -26.12
CA ASN A 409 10.48 -4.04 -27.36
C ASN A 409 8.97 -3.81 -27.12
N ASP A 410 8.62 -2.90 -26.20
CA ASP A 410 7.24 -2.63 -25.79
C ASP A 410 6.49 -3.81 -25.14
N GLU A 411 7.16 -4.93 -24.89
CA GLU A 411 6.64 -6.04 -24.09
C GLU A 411 7.09 -5.92 -22.62
N LEU A 412 6.12 -6.01 -21.71
CA LEU A 412 6.36 -6.00 -20.27
C LEU A 412 7.02 -7.33 -19.86
N ILE A 413 8.25 -7.27 -19.35
CA ILE A 413 8.94 -8.46 -18.86
C ILE A 413 8.34 -8.85 -17.50
N GLU A 414 7.59 -9.95 -17.48
CA GLU A 414 6.96 -10.49 -16.27
C GLU A 414 7.94 -11.26 -15.38
N ASN A 415 8.94 -11.93 -15.97
CA ASN A 415 9.95 -12.70 -15.25
C ASN A 415 11.35 -12.09 -15.36
N LYS A 416 11.76 -11.37 -14.31
CA LYS A 416 13.12 -10.82 -14.17
C LYS A 416 14.16 -11.80 -13.61
N SER A 417 13.83 -13.10 -13.53
CA SER A 417 14.75 -14.13 -13.03
C SER A 417 16.01 -14.27 -13.90
N ASP A 418 15.96 -13.86 -15.16
CA ASP A 418 17.12 -13.86 -16.04
C ASP A 418 18.05 -12.68 -15.79
N PHE A 419 19.23 -13.00 -15.27
CA PHE A 419 20.31 -12.06 -14.96
C PHE A 419 20.70 -11.14 -16.14
N ASN A 420 20.57 -11.63 -17.39
CA ASN A 420 20.88 -10.84 -18.59
C ASN A 420 19.92 -9.65 -18.77
N LEU A 421 18.66 -9.80 -18.36
CA LEU A 421 17.64 -8.74 -18.45
C LEU A 421 17.87 -7.65 -17.39
N LEU A 422 18.42 -8.03 -16.23
CA LEU A 422 18.72 -7.11 -15.13
C LEU A 422 19.91 -6.17 -15.42
N ALA A 423 20.80 -6.52 -16.34
CA ALA A 423 21.98 -5.72 -16.69
C ALA A 423 21.99 -5.25 -18.15
N ALA A 424 20.85 -5.33 -18.85
CA ALA A 424 20.73 -4.85 -20.23
C ALA A 424 21.11 -3.35 -20.34
N ASP A 425 21.76 -2.96 -21.45
CA ASP A 425 22.19 -1.56 -21.63
C ASP A 425 21.03 -0.58 -21.63
N GLU A 426 19.92 -0.95 -22.26
CA GLU A 426 18.67 -0.17 -22.25
C GLU A 426 18.17 0.10 -20.82
N ARG A 427 18.28 -0.88 -19.92
CA ARG A 427 17.93 -0.70 -18.50
C ARG A 427 18.82 0.32 -17.83
N VAL A 428 20.13 0.20 -18.03
CA VAL A 428 21.12 1.13 -17.47
C VAL A 428 20.88 2.55 -17.96
N ASP A 429 20.66 2.71 -19.26
CA ASP A 429 20.38 4.01 -19.88
C ASP A 429 19.10 4.63 -19.34
N LYS A 430 18.04 3.84 -19.18
CA LYS A 430 16.79 4.28 -18.55
C LYS A 430 16.98 4.67 -17.08
N ILE A 431 17.77 3.91 -16.31
CA ILE A 431 18.05 4.26 -14.91
C ILE A 431 18.76 5.62 -14.84
N ILE A 432 19.77 5.82 -15.68
CA ILE A 432 20.52 7.08 -15.77
C ILE A 432 19.62 8.23 -16.23
N GLU A 433 18.76 8.00 -17.23
CA GLU A 433 17.78 8.97 -17.72
C GLU A 433 16.87 9.45 -16.58
N LYS A 434 16.28 8.52 -15.81
CA LYS A 434 15.41 8.88 -14.68
C LYS A 434 16.19 9.52 -13.54
N ALA A 435 17.38 9.03 -13.22
CA ALA A 435 18.25 9.66 -12.22
C ALA A 435 18.57 11.12 -12.55
N HIS A 436 18.81 11.41 -13.84
CA HIS A 436 19.06 12.76 -14.34
C HIS A 436 17.77 13.60 -14.41
N LEU A 437 16.63 13.03 -14.81
CA LEU A 437 15.34 13.70 -14.87
C LEU A 437 14.94 14.27 -13.51
N TYR A 438 14.89 13.40 -12.48
CA TYR A 438 14.47 13.78 -11.12
C TYR A 438 15.56 14.50 -10.33
N GLY A 439 16.83 14.20 -10.59
CA GLY A 439 17.99 14.88 -10.00
C GLY A 439 18.05 14.84 -8.47
N CYS A 440 18.79 15.78 -7.87
CA CYS A 440 18.88 15.98 -6.42
C CYS A 440 18.72 17.46 -6.04
N ASP A 441 18.63 17.73 -4.74
CA ASP A 441 18.27 19.03 -4.16
C ASP A 441 19.15 20.22 -4.56
N ASN A 442 20.43 20.01 -4.86
CA ASN A 442 21.40 21.05 -5.19
C ASN A 442 22.20 20.79 -6.49
N GLY A 443 21.82 19.77 -7.26
CA GLY A 443 22.50 19.37 -8.49
C GLY A 443 23.79 18.56 -8.32
N ILE A 444 24.30 18.40 -7.09
CA ILE A 444 25.47 17.57 -6.78
C ILE A 444 25.00 16.24 -6.18
N VAL A 445 24.99 15.19 -7.00
CA VAL A 445 24.46 13.87 -6.62
C VAL A 445 25.35 13.18 -5.60
N ARG A 446 24.77 12.70 -4.51
CA ARG A 446 25.38 11.79 -3.53
C ARG A 446 24.40 10.65 -3.30
N GLY A 447 24.50 9.63 -4.14
CA GLY A 447 23.49 8.61 -4.31
C GLY A 447 23.82 7.26 -3.68
N LEU A 448 22.79 6.59 -3.15
CA LEU A 448 22.84 5.17 -2.81
C LEU A 448 21.92 4.38 -3.74
N VAL A 449 22.42 3.26 -4.26
CA VAL A 449 21.69 2.40 -5.19
C VAL A 449 21.51 1.01 -4.60
N PHE A 450 20.26 0.64 -4.29
CA PHE A 450 19.90 -0.65 -3.71
C PHE A 450 19.51 -1.65 -4.80
N CYS A 451 20.35 -2.66 -4.98
CA CYS A 451 20.20 -3.71 -5.98
C CYS A 451 19.60 -4.99 -5.36
N SER A 452 19.14 -5.91 -6.21
CA SER A 452 18.59 -7.20 -5.79
C SER A 452 19.69 -8.21 -5.39
N SER A 453 20.90 -8.11 -5.99
CA SER A 453 22.01 -9.02 -5.71
C SER A 453 23.38 -8.33 -5.79
N ASN A 454 24.39 -8.91 -5.10
CA ASN A 454 25.76 -8.37 -5.12
C ASN A 454 26.37 -8.42 -6.53
N LYS A 455 25.96 -9.42 -7.33
CA LYS A 455 26.41 -9.55 -8.72
C LYS A 455 25.85 -8.43 -9.59
N GLU A 456 24.56 -8.13 -9.45
CA GLU A 456 23.91 -7.00 -10.13
C GLU A 456 24.57 -5.66 -9.74
N ALA A 457 24.81 -5.44 -8.44
CA ALA A 457 25.45 -4.22 -7.95
C ALA A 457 26.83 -3.95 -8.60
N ARG A 458 27.65 -5.00 -8.75
CA ARG A 458 28.97 -4.90 -9.39
C ARG A 458 28.85 -4.56 -10.87
N ILE A 459 27.96 -5.23 -11.61
CA ILE A 459 27.81 -4.98 -13.05
C ILE A 459 27.24 -3.59 -13.32
N LEU A 460 26.20 -3.17 -12.58
CA LEU A 460 25.63 -1.85 -12.77
C LEU A 460 26.65 -0.75 -12.45
N SER A 461 27.45 -0.92 -11.39
CA SER A 461 28.55 0.01 -11.11
C SER A 461 29.54 0.11 -12.27
N LEU A 462 29.95 -1.02 -12.88
CA LEU A 462 30.83 -1.00 -14.06
C LEU A 462 30.20 -0.26 -15.24
N LYS A 463 28.94 -0.58 -15.58
CA LYS A 463 28.22 0.06 -16.69
C LYS A 463 27.94 1.55 -16.50
N PHE A 464 27.78 2.00 -15.26
CA PHE A 464 27.71 3.42 -14.92
C PHE A 464 29.06 4.12 -15.12
N ASN A 465 30.17 3.48 -14.74
CA ASN A 465 31.51 4.00 -14.97
C ASN A 465 31.83 4.12 -16.47
N GLU A 466 31.40 3.17 -17.30
CA GLU A 466 31.50 3.26 -18.77
C GLU A 466 30.78 4.51 -19.33
N ARG A 467 29.70 4.94 -18.66
CA ARG A 467 28.91 6.14 -18.98
C ARG A 467 29.39 7.40 -18.23
N LYS A 468 30.63 7.39 -17.73
CA LYS A 468 31.33 8.51 -17.06
C LYS A 468 30.80 8.88 -15.68
N TYR A 469 29.96 8.07 -15.04
CA TYR A 469 29.60 8.25 -13.64
C TYR A 469 30.67 7.64 -12.74
N LYS A 470 31.05 8.32 -11.66
CA LYS A 470 32.02 7.76 -10.71
C LYS A 470 31.29 6.91 -9.68
N THR A 471 31.45 5.59 -9.73
CA THR A 471 30.68 4.69 -8.83
C THR A 471 31.51 3.57 -8.24
N ILE A 472 31.08 3.08 -7.08
CA ILE A 472 31.68 1.93 -6.37
C ILE A 472 30.57 0.94 -5.99
N ALA A 473 30.81 -0.36 -6.11
CA ALA A 473 29.95 -1.40 -5.56
C ALA A 473 30.54 -1.95 -4.26
N LEU A 474 29.73 -2.06 -3.21
CA LEU A 474 30.11 -2.67 -1.94
C LEU A 474 29.26 -3.93 -1.67
N SER A 475 29.92 -5.00 -1.20
CA SER A 475 29.30 -6.22 -0.64
C SER A 475 29.76 -6.48 0.81
N GLY A 476 29.13 -7.47 1.46
CA GLY A 476 29.54 -7.92 2.81
C GLY A 476 31.00 -8.36 2.90
N ASP A 477 31.61 -8.69 1.76
CA ASP A 477 33.00 -9.14 1.63
C ASP A 477 34.02 -7.99 1.73
N ASN A 478 33.59 -6.73 1.54
CA ASN A 478 34.48 -5.58 1.64
C ASN A 478 34.89 -5.31 3.09
N SER A 479 36.15 -4.90 3.27
CA SER A 479 36.70 -4.52 4.57
C SER A 479 36.06 -3.23 5.11
N GLU A 480 36.14 -3.00 6.42
CA GLU A 480 35.64 -1.75 7.01
C GLU A 480 36.38 -0.52 6.47
N ASP A 481 37.68 -0.61 6.20
CA ASP A 481 38.47 0.50 5.64
C ASP A 481 38.02 0.87 4.21
N GLU A 482 37.72 -0.12 3.38
CA GLU A 482 37.15 0.12 2.04
C GLU A 482 35.78 0.81 2.12
N ARG A 483 34.94 0.40 3.08
CA ARG A 483 33.63 1.01 3.30
C ARG A 483 33.76 2.47 3.75
N ILE A 484 34.63 2.75 4.72
CA ILE A 484 34.88 4.11 5.21
C ILE A 484 35.37 4.99 4.07
N ARG A 485 36.35 4.52 3.29
CA ARG A 485 36.88 5.28 2.16
C ARG A 485 35.80 5.58 1.11
N ALA A 486 34.93 4.61 0.78
CA ALA A 486 33.85 4.85 -0.17
C ALA A 486 32.85 5.92 0.33
N ILE A 487 32.57 5.93 1.64
CA ILE A 487 31.71 6.94 2.27
C ILE A 487 32.36 8.32 2.21
N GLU A 488 33.65 8.43 2.56
CA GLU A 488 34.41 9.68 2.49
C GLU A 488 34.42 10.24 1.06
N LEU A 489 34.62 9.38 0.05
CA LEU A 489 34.55 9.77 -1.36
C LEU A 489 33.15 10.24 -1.76
N LEU A 490 32.07 9.64 -1.22
CA LEU A 490 30.70 10.08 -1.51
C LEU A 490 30.38 11.43 -0.86
N GLU A 491 30.89 11.68 0.36
CA GLU A 491 30.64 12.91 1.13
C GLU A 491 31.56 14.08 0.76
N SER A 492 32.65 13.80 0.04
CA SER A 492 33.63 14.80 -0.39
C SER A 492 32.98 15.93 -1.20
N ASP A 493 33.41 17.17 -0.90
CA ASP A 493 33.03 18.36 -1.68
C ASP A 493 34.03 18.63 -2.83
N ASN A 494 35.13 17.88 -2.89
CA ASN A 494 36.08 17.92 -4.01
C ASN A 494 35.53 17.12 -5.20
N ILE A 495 35.00 17.83 -6.19
CA ILE A 495 34.38 17.26 -7.41
C ILE A 495 35.32 16.28 -8.16
N ASN A 496 36.64 16.47 -8.06
CA ASN A 496 37.62 15.62 -8.75
C ASN A 496 37.73 14.22 -8.11
N GLU A 497 37.60 14.13 -6.78
CA GLU A 497 37.73 12.88 -6.03
C GLU A 497 36.37 12.25 -5.70
N LYS A 498 35.33 13.09 -5.62
CA LYS A 498 33.99 12.69 -5.26
C LYS A 498 33.45 11.59 -6.18
N ILE A 499 32.80 10.59 -5.61
CA ILE A 499 31.96 9.62 -6.34
C ILE A 499 30.50 10.06 -6.36
N ASP A 500 29.74 9.61 -7.35
CA ASP A 500 28.32 9.93 -7.53
C ASP A 500 27.42 8.91 -6.84
N TYR A 501 27.76 7.62 -6.92
CA TYR A 501 26.92 6.54 -6.42
C TYR A 501 27.71 5.43 -5.71
N ILE A 502 27.10 4.86 -4.67
CA ILE A 502 27.48 3.56 -4.11
C ILE A 502 26.38 2.54 -4.37
N PHE A 503 26.71 1.44 -5.05
CA PHE A 503 25.84 0.30 -5.30
C PHE A 503 25.98 -0.73 -4.17
N THR A 504 24.84 -1.21 -3.63
CA THR A 504 24.80 -2.13 -2.50
C THR A 504 23.56 -3.04 -2.56
N VAL A 505 23.57 -4.11 -1.78
CA VAL A 505 22.35 -4.88 -1.44
C VAL A 505 21.92 -4.55 0.00
N ASP A 506 22.64 -5.08 1.01
CA ASP A 506 22.20 -5.00 2.41
C ASP A 506 23.15 -4.26 3.37
N ILE A 507 24.36 -3.86 2.93
CA ILE A 507 25.37 -3.28 3.85
C ILE A 507 24.86 -2.03 4.56
N PHE A 508 24.15 -1.18 3.82
CA PHE A 508 23.58 0.07 4.34
C PHE A 508 22.19 -0.12 4.94
N ASN A 509 21.67 -1.34 5.05
CA ASN A 509 20.43 -1.58 5.78
C ASN A 509 20.62 -1.23 7.25
N GLU A 510 21.82 -1.38 7.84
CA GLU A 510 22.08 -1.08 9.25
C GLU A 510 23.51 -0.57 9.52
N GLY A 511 23.64 0.34 10.49
CA GLY A 511 24.90 0.61 11.19
C GLY A 511 25.96 1.48 10.50
N ILE A 512 25.62 2.15 9.39
CA ILE A 512 26.48 3.15 8.73
C ILE A 512 25.70 4.45 8.53
N ASP A 513 26.40 5.57 8.68
CA ASP A 513 25.83 6.91 8.72
C ASP A 513 26.33 7.77 7.56
N ILE A 514 25.38 8.00 6.64
CA ILE A 514 25.31 8.74 5.37
C ILE A 514 24.80 10.20 5.31
N PRO A 515 25.08 11.17 6.20
CA PRO A 515 24.24 12.38 6.32
C PRO A 515 24.05 13.16 5.01
N LYS A 516 25.09 13.27 4.18
CA LYS A 516 25.05 14.01 2.91
C LYS A 516 24.34 13.30 1.75
N VAL A 517 23.84 12.07 1.92
CA VAL A 517 23.08 11.36 0.87
C VAL A 517 21.84 12.16 0.49
N ASN A 518 21.67 12.46 -0.80
CA ASN A 518 20.56 13.25 -1.33
C ASN A 518 19.79 12.57 -2.47
N GLN A 519 20.22 11.37 -2.88
CA GLN A 519 19.46 10.53 -3.81
C GLN A 519 19.49 9.05 -3.37
N ILE A 520 18.35 8.38 -3.42
CA ILE A 520 18.24 6.93 -3.26
C ILE A 520 17.59 6.35 -4.52
N ILE A 521 18.21 5.33 -5.09
CA ILE A 521 17.66 4.56 -6.20
C ILE A 521 17.38 3.14 -5.71
N MET A 522 16.14 2.69 -5.82
CA MET A 522 15.70 1.34 -5.46
C MET A 522 15.44 0.55 -6.73
N MET A 523 16.11 -0.59 -6.90
CA MET A 523 16.01 -1.44 -8.10
C MET A 523 15.69 -2.90 -7.74
N ARG A 524 15.20 -3.13 -6.53
CA ARG A 524 14.88 -4.46 -6.01
C ARG A 524 13.40 -4.54 -5.61
N PRO A 525 12.79 -5.74 -5.65
CA PRO A 525 11.46 -5.94 -5.10
C PRO A 525 11.38 -5.48 -3.64
N THR A 526 10.26 -4.89 -3.28
CA THR A 526 9.96 -4.59 -1.87
C THR A 526 9.38 -5.85 -1.21
N ASP A 527 10.24 -6.69 -0.64
CA ASP A 527 9.81 -7.89 0.09
C ASP A 527 9.35 -7.60 1.52
N SER A 528 9.75 -6.44 2.06
CA SER A 528 9.47 -6.04 3.43
C SER A 528 9.37 -4.53 3.55
N SER A 529 8.23 -4.03 4.05
CA SER A 529 8.03 -2.62 4.38
C SER A 529 9.05 -2.11 5.41
N ILE A 530 9.55 -2.99 6.28
CA ILE A 530 10.56 -2.70 7.29
C ILE A 530 11.89 -2.34 6.63
N ILE A 531 12.37 -3.19 5.72
CA ILE A 531 13.64 -2.98 5.02
C ILE A 531 13.54 -1.72 4.14
N PHE A 532 12.40 -1.54 3.46
CA PHE A 532 12.13 -0.35 2.66
C PHE A 532 12.26 0.95 3.49
N ILE A 533 11.63 1.02 4.67
CA ILE A 533 11.73 2.19 5.56
C ILE A 533 13.15 2.37 6.10
N GLN A 534 13.87 1.28 6.42
CA GLN A 534 15.25 1.36 6.88
C GLN A 534 16.19 1.95 5.81
N GLN A 535 16.05 1.52 4.56
CA GLN A 535 16.81 2.01 3.42
C GLN A 535 16.50 3.48 3.14
N LEU A 536 15.21 3.82 3.05
CA LEU A 536 14.72 5.19 2.89
C LEU A 536 15.26 6.09 4.00
N GLY A 537 15.21 5.60 5.24
CA GLY A 537 15.69 6.26 6.45
C GLY A 537 17.16 6.64 6.48
N ARG A 538 18.01 6.03 5.63
CA ARG A 538 19.42 6.42 5.47
C ARG A 538 19.56 7.79 4.84
N GLY A 539 18.67 8.13 3.91
CA GLY A 539 18.62 9.42 3.25
C GLY A 539 17.77 10.45 3.98
N LEU A 540 17.14 10.15 5.12
CA LEU A 540 16.25 11.12 5.78
C LEU A 540 16.93 12.01 6.84
N ARG A 541 18.24 11.89 7.01
CA ARG A 541 18.99 12.74 7.95
C ARG A 541 19.01 14.19 7.45
N LYS A 542 18.86 15.13 8.40
CA LYS A 542 18.83 16.57 8.18
C LYS A 542 20.23 17.17 8.38
N ILE A 543 20.68 17.98 7.44
CA ILE A 543 21.95 18.74 7.50
C ILE A 543 21.72 20.14 6.93
N ASN A 544 22.56 21.12 7.31
CA ASN A 544 22.34 22.55 7.03
C ASN A 544 22.37 22.94 5.53
N GLU A 545 22.70 22.02 4.63
CA GLU A 545 22.78 22.28 3.18
C GLU A 545 21.88 21.40 2.33
N LYS A 546 21.18 20.44 2.95
CA LYS A 546 20.32 19.50 2.25
C LYS A 546 18.86 19.91 2.40
N HIS A 547 18.23 20.23 1.27
CA HIS A 547 16.83 20.68 1.29
C HIS A 547 15.84 19.53 1.29
N TYR A 548 16.13 18.46 0.53
CA TYR A 548 15.29 17.26 0.47
C TYR A 548 16.09 16.05 -0.02
N LEU A 549 15.48 14.87 0.09
CA LEU A 549 15.95 13.61 -0.46
C LEU A 549 15.15 13.24 -1.72
N THR A 550 15.80 12.96 -2.84
CA THR A 550 15.13 12.33 -4.00
C THR A 550 15.14 10.81 -3.83
N ILE A 551 13.99 10.16 -4.01
CA ILE A 551 13.88 8.69 -4.03
C ILE A 551 13.29 8.27 -5.36
N ILE A 552 13.97 7.37 -6.07
CA ILE A 552 13.54 6.83 -7.35
C ILE A 552 13.41 5.32 -7.19
N ASP A 553 12.20 4.80 -7.32
CA ASP A 553 11.90 3.38 -7.12
C ASP A 553 11.46 2.75 -8.43
N PHE A 554 12.27 1.82 -8.94
CA PHE A 554 12.03 1.11 -10.18
C PHE A 554 11.10 -0.09 -9.95
N ILE A 555 9.81 0.15 -10.17
CA ILE A 555 8.72 -0.78 -9.88
C ILE A 555 8.58 -1.79 -11.03
N GLY A 556 8.88 -3.05 -10.73
CA GLY A 556 8.63 -4.22 -11.59
C GLY A 556 7.22 -4.79 -11.42
N ASN A 557 6.93 -5.88 -12.13
CA ASN A 557 5.71 -6.65 -11.92
C ASN A 557 5.92 -7.62 -10.75
N TYR A 558 5.72 -7.14 -9.51
CA TYR A 558 5.89 -7.95 -8.31
C TYR A 558 4.59 -8.02 -7.53
N THR A 559 4.29 -9.21 -6.99
CA THR A 559 3.11 -9.46 -6.16
C THR A 559 3.10 -8.61 -4.89
N ASN A 560 4.28 -8.20 -4.42
CA ASN A 560 4.47 -7.52 -3.13
C ASN A 560 4.46 -5.98 -3.24
N ASN A 561 4.18 -5.42 -4.42
CA ASN A 561 4.16 -3.97 -4.65
C ASN A 561 3.18 -3.21 -3.72
N TYR A 562 2.14 -3.88 -3.19
CA TYR A 562 1.22 -3.30 -2.21
C TYR A 562 1.89 -2.91 -0.88
N LEU A 563 3.11 -3.38 -0.61
CA LEU A 563 3.89 -2.99 0.58
C LEU A 563 4.45 -1.56 0.48
N ILE A 564 4.61 -1.02 -0.74
CA ILE A 564 5.11 0.34 -1.00
C ILE A 564 4.18 1.40 -0.34
N PRO A 565 2.87 1.45 -0.64
CA PRO A 565 1.99 2.41 0.01
C PRO A 565 1.89 2.19 1.52
N ILE A 566 1.92 0.93 2.01
CA ILE A 566 1.94 0.63 3.45
C ILE A 566 3.16 1.28 4.12
N ALA A 567 4.34 1.14 3.51
CA ALA A 567 5.58 1.66 4.05
C ALA A 567 5.63 3.20 4.03
N LEU A 568 5.17 3.81 2.94
CA LEU A 568 5.24 5.26 2.75
C LEU A 568 4.16 6.04 3.51
N TYR A 569 2.92 5.54 3.51
CA TYR A 569 1.78 6.17 4.18
C TYR A 569 1.62 5.70 5.62
N GLY A 570 2.34 4.66 6.05
CA GLY A 570 2.31 4.16 7.43
C GLY A 570 1.00 3.49 7.83
N ASP A 571 0.12 3.18 6.87
CA ASP A 571 -1.13 2.46 7.11
C ASP A 571 -0.85 0.95 7.23
N THR A 572 -0.95 0.42 8.44
CA THR A 572 -0.78 -1.00 8.74
C THR A 572 -2.11 -1.75 8.92
N SER A 573 -3.23 -1.19 8.46
CA SER A 573 -4.53 -1.85 8.50
C SER A 573 -4.65 -2.97 7.47
N TYR A 574 -3.86 -2.90 6.39
CA TYR A 574 -3.97 -3.76 5.20
C TYR A 574 -5.38 -3.78 4.58
N ASN A 575 -6.16 -2.72 4.85
CA ASN A 575 -7.46 -2.55 4.23
C ASN A 575 -7.25 -2.09 2.77
N LYS A 576 -7.65 -2.94 1.82
CA LYS A 576 -7.45 -2.69 0.38
C LYS A 576 -8.04 -1.35 -0.06
N ASP A 577 -9.23 -1.00 0.42
CA ASP A 577 -9.91 0.25 0.06
C ASP A 577 -9.10 1.47 0.53
N THR A 578 -8.59 1.42 1.76
CA THR A 578 -7.75 2.47 2.33
C THR A 578 -6.46 2.65 1.53
N LEU A 579 -5.78 1.56 1.17
CA LEU A 579 -4.56 1.62 0.33
C LEU A 579 -4.83 2.22 -1.05
N ARG A 580 -5.96 1.86 -1.69
CA ARG A 580 -6.34 2.43 -2.99
C ARG A 580 -6.62 3.93 -2.91
N LYS A 581 -7.29 4.36 -1.83
CA LYS A 581 -7.57 5.76 -1.56
C LYS A 581 -6.28 6.55 -1.36
N LEU A 582 -5.34 6.05 -0.55
CA LEU A 582 -4.04 6.68 -0.31
C LEU A 582 -3.23 6.86 -1.61
N LEU A 583 -3.19 5.82 -2.47
CA LEU A 583 -2.55 5.90 -3.79
C LEU A 583 -3.24 6.89 -4.73
N SER A 584 -4.56 7.04 -4.62
CA SER A 584 -5.35 7.95 -5.45
C SER A 584 -5.21 9.41 -5.01
N GLU A 585 -5.11 9.66 -3.69
CA GLU A 585 -4.92 10.98 -3.10
C GLU A 585 -3.46 11.48 -3.18
N GLY A 586 -2.51 10.57 -3.50
CA GLY A 586 -1.13 10.90 -3.82
C GLY A 586 -0.43 11.62 -2.66
N SER A 587 0.04 12.84 -2.89
CA SER A 587 0.84 13.62 -1.93
C SER A 587 0.01 14.38 -0.88
N ARG A 588 -1.33 14.33 -0.94
CA ARG A 588 -2.20 15.08 -0.01
C ARG A 588 -2.05 14.62 1.43
N GLU A 589 -1.97 13.30 1.64
CA GLU A 589 -1.92 12.72 2.99
C GLU A 589 -0.54 12.75 3.64
N ILE A 590 0.52 13.01 2.86
CA ILE A 590 1.89 13.02 3.36
C ILE A 590 2.19 14.30 4.15
N PRO A 591 2.71 14.20 5.38
CA PRO A 591 3.11 15.34 6.17
C PRO A 591 4.21 16.20 5.54
N GLY A 592 4.17 17.50 5.84
CA GLY A 592 5.22 18.44 5.44
C GLY A 592 5.28 18.70 3.94
N THR A 593 6.50 18.98 3.46
CA THR A 593 6.78 19.32 2.05
C THR A 593 7.08 18.10 1.18
N SER A 594 7.13 16.91 1.77
CA SER A 594 7.40 15.66 1.06
C SER A 594 6.26 15.29 0.10
N THR A 595 6.62 14.59 -0.99
CA THR A 595 5.67 14.15 -2.02
C THR A 595 5.89 12.69 -2.40
N ILE A 596 4.82 12.02 -2.79
CA ILE A 596 4.82 10.68 -3.39
C ILE A 596 4.13 10.79 -4.74
N ASN A 597 4.84 10.35 -5.78
CA ASN A 597 4.34 10.35 -7.14
C ASN A 597 4.65 9.01 -7.79
N PHE A 598 3.70 8.50 -8.57
CA PHE A 598 3.86 7.29 -9.38
C PHE A 598 3.61 7.65 -10.84
N ASP A 599 4.35 7.05 -11.77
CA ASP A 599 3.90 7.03 -13.16
C ASP A 599 2.63 6.15 -13.30
N GLU A 600 1.88 6.34 -14.39
CA GLU A 600 0.58 5.69 -14.60
C GLU A 600 0.69 4.16 -14.56
N ILE A 601 1.67 3.61 -15.27
CA ILE A 601 1.92 2.17 -15.34
C ILE A 601 2.29 1.59 -13.96
N SER A 602 3.15 2.25 -13.19
CA SER A 602 3.53 1.82 -11.85
C SER A 602 2.36 1.89 -10.89
N LYS A 603 1.54 2.96 -10.98
CA LYS A 603 0.32 3.10 -10.18
C LYS A 603 -0.63 1.93 -10.43
N GLU A 604 -0.83 1.56 -11.70
CA GLU A 604 -1.63 0.40 -12.08
C GLU A 604 -1.04 -0.92 -11.58
N LYS A 605 0.27 -1.13 -11.68
CA LYS A 605 0.93 -2.33 -11.13
C LYS A 605 0.72 -2.45 -9.62
N ILE A 606 0.75 -1.34 -8.89
CA ILE A 606 0.46 -1.35 -7.46
C ILE A 606 -1.03 -1.69 -7.24
N PHE A 607 -1.96 -1.08 -7.99
CA PHE A 607 -3.39 -1.42 -7.90
C PHE A 607 -3.64 -2.92 -8.14
N LYS A 608 -3.11 -3.47 -9.25
CA LYS A 608 -3.20 -4.90 -9.55
C LYS A 608 -2.63 -5.77 -8.42
N SER A 609 -1.49 -5.37 -7.83
CA SER A 609 -0.93 -6.09 -6.68
C SER A 609 -1.83 -6.04 -5.44
N ILE A 610 -2.53 -4.93 -5.19
CA ILE A 610 -3.51 -4.81 -4.09
C ILE A 610 -4.73 -5.70 -4.35
N ASP A 611 -5.21 -5.73 -5.59
CA ASP A 611 -6.36 -6.53 -6.00
C ASP A 611 -6.06 -8.02 -5.82
N ASN A 612 -4.92 -8.48 -6.35
CA ASN A 612 -4.50 -9.88 -6.31
C ASN A 612 -4.00 -10.34 -4.93
N ALA A 613 -3.54 -9.44 -4.07
CA ALA A 613 -3.03 -9.80 -2.75
C ALA A 613 -4.14 -10.38 -1.85
N LYS A 614 -3.92 -11.59 -1.33
CA LYS A 614 -4.80 -12.18 -0.31
C LYS A 614 -4.40 -11.64 1.07
N MET A 615 -5.08 -10.58 1.49
CA MET A 615 -4.87 -9.90 2.79
C MET A 615 -5.56 -10.62 3.97
N ASP A 616 -5.92 -11.87 3.82
CA ASP A 616 -6.65 -12.66 4.81
C ASP A 616 -6.03 -14.05 4.99
N ARG A 617 -4.83 -14.27 4.45
CA ARG A 617 -4.07 -15.51 4.64
C ARG A 617 -3.80 -15.72 6.14
N LEU A 618 -4.05 -16.95 6.61
CA LEU A 618 -3.84 -17.30 8.01
C LEU A 618 -2.43 -16.99 8.51
N ALA A 619 -1.41 -17.22 7.68
CA ALA A 619 -0.02 -16.95 8.05
C ALA A 619 0.20 -15.47 8.37
N ASP A 620 -0.34 -14.58 7.54
CA ASP A 620 -0.21 -13.13 7.71
C ASP A 620 -1.05 -12.63 8.89
N LEU A 621 -2.31 -13.07 8.99
CA LEU A 621 -3.18 -12.74 10.12
C LEU A 621 -2.58 -13.22 11.45
N ARG A 622 -2.05 -14.44 11.48
CA ARG A 622 -1.37 -14.97 12.68
C ARG A 622 -0.15 -14.12 13.03
N LYS A 623 0.67 -13.73 12.05
CA LYS A 623 1.85 -12.89 12.28
C LYS A 623 1.48 -11.53 12.87
N ASP A 624 0.46 -10.86 12.34
CA ASP A 624 0.01 -9.55 12.83
C ASP A 624 -0.66 -9.66 14.22
N TYR A 625 -1.40 -10.74 14.46
CA TYR A 625 -1.96 -11.08 15.77
C TYR A 625 -0.86 -11.29 16.82
N GLU A 626 0.13 -12.14 16.52
CA GLU A 626 1.26 -12.42 17.42
C GLU A 626 2.05 -11.14 17.69
N LEU A 627 2.27 -10.30 16.68
CA LEU A 627 2.95 -9.03 16.86
C LEU A 627 2.22 -8.12 17.87
N LEU A 628 0.89 -8.01 17.79
CA LEU A 628 0.14 -7.20 18.75
C LEU A 628 0.10 -7.87 20.12
N LYS A 629 -0.04 -9.20 20.19
CA LYS A 629 0.04 -9.97 21.44
C LYS A 629 1.38 -9.73 22.15
N PHE A 630 2.49 -9.77 21.40
CA PHE A 630 3.82 -9.44 21.89
C PHE A 630 3.90 -7.99 22.38
N LYS A 631 3.30 -7.02 21.68
CA LYS A 631 3.26 -5.63 22.17
C LYS A 631 2.51 -5.48 23.49
N LEU A 632 1.42 -6.23 23.68
CA LEU A 632 0.52 -6.11 24.83
C LEU A 632 0.88 -7.01 26.03
N GLY A 633 1.59 -8.12 25.78
CA GLY A 633 1.82 -9.17 26.79
C GLY A 633 0.57 -9.99 27.13
N ARG A 634 -0.51 -9.88 26.34
CA ARG A 634 -1.77 -10.61 26.52
C ARG A 634 -2.46 -10.84 25.17
N ILE A 635 -3.45 -11.74 25.13
CA ILE A 635 -4.32 -11.91 23.96
C ILE A 635 -4.98 -10.56 23.62
N PRO A 636 -4.80 -10.03 22.40
CA PRO A 636 -5.46 -8.80 21.97
C PRO A 636 -6.95 -9.02 21.73
N MET A 637 -7.76 -8.00 22.01
CA MET A 637 -9.14 -7.87 21.56
C MET A 637 -9.19 -7.01 20.28
N MET A 638 -10.29 -7.01 19.53
CA MET A 638 -10.40 -6.25 18.28
C MET A 638 -10.18 -4.75 18.48
N MET A 639 -10.67 -4.17 19.57
CA MET A 639 -10.42 -2.75 19.86
C MET A 639 -8.95 -2.43 20.17
N ASP A 640 -8.13 -3.41 20.56
CA ASP A 640 -6.70 -3.18 20.75
C ASP A 640 -6.02 -2.92 19.39
N PHE A 641 -6.38 -3.66 18.34
CA PHE A 641 -5.85 -3.42 17.00
C PHE A 641 -6.17 -2.00 16.50
N VAL A 642 -7.40 -1.52 16.73
CA VAL A 642 -7.81 -0.15 16.38
C VAL A 642 -6.97 0.89 17.12
N LYS A 643 -6.85 0.76 18.45
CA LYS A 643 -6.07 1.69 19.28
C LYS A 643 -4.59 1.76 18.89
N HIS A 644 -4.05 0.64 18.43
CA HIS A 644 -2.65 0.52 18.00
C HIS A 644 -2.45 0.77 16.50
N GLY A 645 -3.49 1.15 15.73
CA GLY A 645 -3.41 1.38 14.28
C GLY A 645 -2.92 0.15 13.50
N SER A 646 -3.18 -1.05 14.02
CA SER A 646 -2.72 -2.33 13.47
C SER A 646 -3.69 -2.88 12.43
N ARG A 647 -3.55 -4.17 12.08
CA ARG A 647 -4.40 -4.89 11.11
C ARG A 647 -5.89 -4.61 11.34
N ASP A 648 -6.64 -4.37 10.27
CA ASP A 648 -8.10 -4.22 10.32
C ASP A 648 -8.72 -5.45 11.00
N PRO A 649 -9.37 -5.29 12.17
CA PRO A 649 -9.85 -6.42 12.94
C PRO A 649 -10.91 -7.26 12.22
N TYR A 650 -11.63 -6.63 11.28
CA TYR A 650 -12.67 -7.31 10.52
C TYR A 650 -12.09 -8.41 9.62
N LEU A 651 -10.81 -8.32 9.21
CA LEU A 651 -10.16 -9.37 8.43
C LEU A 651 -10.06 -10.71 9.19
N TYR A 652 -9.92 -10.68 10.52
CA TYR A 652 -9.97 -11.89 11.35
C TYR A 652 -11.37 -12.50 11.40
N VAL A 653 -12.39 -11.64 11.42
CA VAL A 653 -13.81 -12.03 11.39
C VAL A 653 -14.17 -12.62 10.03
N ASP A 654 -13.72 -12.03 8.93
CA ASP A 654 -13.96 -12.55 7.59
C ASP A 654 -13.39 -13.96 7.42
N TYR A 655 -12.14 -14.15 7.84
CA TYR A 655 -11.44 -15.42 7.78
C TYR A 655 -12.05 -16.51 8.69
N SER A 656 -12.33 -16.22 9.96
CA SER A 656 -12.76 -17.22 10.95
C SER A 656 -14.25 -17.15 11.34
N LYS A 657 -15.05 -16.30 10.69
CA LYS A 657 -16.46 -15.97 11.01
C LYS A 657 -16.67 -15.15 12.29
N SER A 658 -15.79 -15.29 13.27
CA SER A 658 -15.75 -14.45 14.48
C SER A 658 -14.32 -14.31 14.96
N TYR A 659 -14.05 -13.28 15.74
CA TYR A 659 -12.72 -13.09 16.33
C TYR A 659 -12.39 -14.18 17.36
N LEU A 660 -13.38 -14.65 18.13
CA LEU A 660 -13.20 -15.78 19.05
C LEU A 660 -12.73 -17.05 18.33
N ASN A 661 -13.36 -17.38 17.19
CA ASN A 661 -12.97 -18.54 16.39
C ASN A 661 -11.53 -18.41 15.88
N PHE A 662 -11.10 -17.20 15.52
CA PHE A 662 -9.72 -16.95 15.13
C PHE A 662 -8.75 -17.21 16.30
N VAL A 663 -9.04 -16.65 17.48
CA VAL A 663 -8.22 -16.85 18.68
C VAL A 663 -8.11 -18.34 19.01
N ASN A 664 -9.23 -19.07 19.06
CA ASN A 664 -9.24 -20.52 19.28
C ASN A 664 -8.41 -21.32 18.28
N LYS A 665 -8.32 -20.85 17.03
CA LYS A 665 -7.59 -21.53 15.96
C LYS A 665 -6.07 -21.32 16.08
N VAL A 666 -5.65 -20.17 16.60
CA VAL A 666 -4.24 -19.78 16.69
C VAL A 666 -3.64 -20.12 18.05
N GLU A 667 -4.39 -19.93 19.13
CA GLU A 667 -3.99 -20.19 20.50
C GLU A 667 -4.28 -21.64 20.91
N LYS A 668 -3.27 -22.51 20.82
CA LYS A 668 -3.41 -23.95 21.11
C LYS A 668 -3.89 -24.25 22.53
N ASP A 669 -3.53 -23.40 23.50
CA ASP A 669 -3.84 -23.57 24.91
C ASP A 669 -5.13 -22.84 25.34
N TYR A 670 -5.73 -22.04 24.43
CA TYR A 670 -6.96 -21.31 24.73
C TYR A 670 -8.18 -22.19 24.46
N LYS A 671 -8.81 -22.67 25.54
CA LYS A 671 -10.07 -23.42 25.49
C LYS A 671 -11.17 -22.62 26.18
N HIS A 672 -12.20 -22.25 25.44
CA HIS A 672 -13.39 -21.62 26.01
C HIS A 672 -14.44 -22.66 26.43
N THR A 673 -15.33 -22.27 27.33
CA THR A 673 -16.45 -23.09 27.82
C THR A 673 -17.77 -22.81 27.09
N LEU A 674 -17.80 -21.87 26.14
CA LEU A 674 -19.01 -21.46 25.42
C LEU A 674 -19.66 -22.63 24.65
N SER A 675 -20.99 -22.66 24.65
CA SER A 675 -21.77 -23.62 23.87
C SER A 675 -21.67 -23.37 22.35
N ASN A 676 -21.96 -24.38 21.53
CA ASN A 676 -22.03 -24.23 20.07
C ASN A 676 -23.04 -23.15 19.64
N LYS A 677 -24.13 -22.96 20.40
CA LYS A 677 -25.12 -21.91 20.14
C LYS A 677 -24.53 -20.53 20.39
N SER A 678 -23.80 -20.34 21.50
CA SER A 678 -23.12 -19.09 21.85
C SER A 678 -22.07 -18.71 20.81
N VAL A 679 -21.24 -19.68 20.38
CA VAL A 679 -20.23 -19.46 19.33
C VAL A 679 -20.89 -19.05 18.01
N LYS A 680 -21.95 -19.75 17.60
CA LYS A 680 -22.69 -19.43 16.37
C LYS A 680 -23.29 -18.03 16.42
N LEU A 681 -23.81 -17.63 17.58
CA LEU A 681 -24.39 -16.31 17.77
C LEU A 681 -23.33 -15.20 17.65
N LEU A 682 -22.12 -15.40 18.17
CA LEU A 682 -20.99 -14.47 17.96
C LEU A 682 -20.58 -14.36 16.48
N GLU A 683 -20.59 -15.47 15.71
CA GLU A 683 -20.36 -15.41 14.26
C GLU A 683 -21.38 -14.52 13.55
N LEU A 684 -22.66 -14.71 13.90
CA LEU A 684 -23.76 -13.96 13.29
C LEU A 684 -23.69 -12.47 13.65
N PHE A 685 -23.49 -12.12 14.92
CA PHE A 685 -23.33 -10.72 15.31
C PHE A 685 -22.12 -10.07 14.63
N SER A 686 -20.97 -10.76 14.57
CA SER A 686 -19.75 -10.20 13.99
C SER A 686 -19.90 -9.94 12.48
N LYS A 687 -20.49 -10.87 11.72
CA LYS A 687 -20.61 -10.75 10.26
C LYS A 687 -21.82 -9.94 9.80
N GLU A 688 -22.95 -10.12 10.46
CA GLU A 688 -24.25 -9.66 9.95
C GLU A 688 -24.77 -8.41 10.65
N ILE A 689 -24.19 -8.01 11.79
CA ILE A 689 -24.67 -6.85 12.56
C ILE A 689 -23.53 -5.84 12.77
N ASN A 690 -22.45 -6.27 13.39
CA ASN A 690 -21.31 -5.43 13.78
C ASN A 690 -20.30 -5.22 12.64
N ASN A 691 -20.78 -5.09 11.40
CA ASN A 691 -19.97 -4.84 10.21
C ASN A 691 -19.78 -3.34 9.89
N ALA A 692 -20.21 -2.45 10.80
CA ALA A 692 -20.13 -1.00 10.68
C ALA A 692 -20.82 -0.38 9.45
N LYS A 693 -21.70 -1.11 8.73
CA LYS A 693 -22.43 -0.56 7.58
C LYS A 693 -23.76 0.09 7.99
N ARG A 694 -24.39 -0.42 9.04
CA ARG A 694 -25.63 0.12 9.62
C ARG A 694 -25.48 0.17 11.14
N ILE A 695 -25.49 1.38 11.70
CA ILE A 695 -25.08 1.63 13.08
C ILE A 695 -26.19 1.35 14.11
N THR A 696 -27.46 1.42 13.66
CA THR A 696 -28.64 1.32 14.51
C THR A 696 -28.67 0.03 15.34
N GLU A 697 -28.32 -1.10 14.73
CA GLU A 697 -28.32 -2.40 15.39
C GLU A 697 -27.27 -2.48 16.50
N SER A 698 -26.04 -2.03 16.23
CA SER A 698 -24.95 -2.04 17.22
C SER A 698 -25.25 -1.14 18.42
N ILE A 699 -25.87 0.03 18.20
CA ILE A 699 -26.29 0.92 19.29
C ILE A 699 -27.43 0.29 20.08
N LEU A 700 -28.45 -0.25 19.41
CA LEU A 700 -29.57 -0.88 20.11
C LEU A 700 -29.10 -2.05 20.98
N LEU A 701 -28.20 -2.89 20.46
CA LEU A 701 -27.58 -3.97 21.24
C LEU A 701 -26.81 -3.43 22.45
N LYS A 702 -26.01 -2.37 22.26
CA LYS A 702 -25.27 -1.73 23.35
C LYS A 702 -26.22 -1.25 24.46
N GLU A 703 -27.25 -0.49 24.09
CA GLU A 703 -28.21 0.06 25.03
C GLU A 703 -29.01 -1.03 25.76
N LEU A 704 -29.38 -2.10 25.07
CA LEU A 704 -30.08 -3.23 25.68
C LEU A 704 -29.19 -4.05 26.62
N ILE A 705 -27.91 -4.22 26.30
CA ILE A 705 -26.96 -4.91 27.20
C ILE A 705 -26.72 -4.08 28.47
N GLU A 706 -26.66 -2.74 28.36
CA GLU A 706 -26.42 -1.84 29.49
C GLU A 706 -27.68 -1.59 30.35
N ASN A 707 -28.86 -1.44 29.73
CA ASN A 707 -30.08 -0.99 30.38
C ASN A 707 -31.22 -2.04 30.41
N HIS A 708 -31.05 -3.20 29.78
CA HIS A 708 -32.02 -4.30 29.61
C HIS A 708 -33.29 -3.98 28.81
N LYS A 709 -33.68 -2.70 28.70
CA LYS A 709 -34.84 -2.24 27.92
C LYS A 709 -34.65 -0.83 27.39
N ILE A 710 -35.35 -0.51 26.31
CA ILE A 710 -35.42 0.86 25.76
C ILE A 710 -36.74 1.08 25.01
N THR A 711 -37.33 2.27 25.14
CA THR A 711 -38.55 2.63 24.40
C THR A 711 -38.21 3.09 22.98
N TYR A 712 -39.17 2.97 22.06
CA TYR A 712 -39.01 3.42 20.67
C TYR A 712 -38.59 4.89 20.60
N ASP A 713 -39.31 5.77 21.31
CA ASP A 713 -39.03 7.21 21.31
C ASP A 713 -37.63 7.53 21.88
N ASN A 714 -37.22 6.88 22.97
CA ASN A 714 -35.91 7.10 23.55
C ASN A 714 -34.79 6.68 22.59
N PHE A 715 -34.96 5.55 21.89
CA PHE A 715 -33.98 5.09 20.91
C PHE A 715 -33.89 6.02 19.69
N ILE A 716 -35.04 6.45 19.14
CA ILE A 716 -35.07 7.41 18.02
C ILE A 716 -34.40 8.72 18.42
N ASN A 717 -34.70 9.24 19.62
CA ASN A 717 -34.08 10.45 20.15
C ASN A 717 -32.57 10.29 20.37
N LEU A 718 -32.11 9.12 20.82
CA LEU A 718 -30.69 8.82 21.00
C LEU A 718 -29.92 8.91 19.67
N ILE A 719 -30.47 8.31 18.61
CA ILE A 719 -29.85 8.34 17.27
C ILE A 719 -29.81 9.77 16.73
N ASN A 720 -30.92 10.50 16.84
CA ASN A 720 -30.98 11.89 16.38
C ASN A 720 -30.00 12.78 17.16
N TYR A 721 -29.94 12.65 18.48
CA TYR A 721 -29.00 13.41 19.30
C TYR A 721 -27.54 13.09 18.99
N THR A 722 -27.22 11.81 18.73
CA THR A 722 -25.83 11.37 18.53
C THR A 722 -25.31 11.65 17.12
N TYR A 723 -26.14 11.48 16.09
CA TYR A 723 -25.71 11.55 14.69
C TYR A 723 -26.36 12.68 13.88
N GLY A 724 -27.40 13.34 14.41
CA GLY A 724 -28.10 14.44 13.73
C GLY A 724 -29.07 14.01 12.62
N PHE A 725 -29.46 12.73 12.57
CA PHE A 725 -30.50 12.23 11.65
C PHE A 725 -31.59 11.45 12.38
N GLU A 726 -32.82 11.54 11.87
CA GLU A 726 -33.96 10.80 12.41
C GLU A 726 -34.13 9.45 11.69
N ILE A 727 -34.65 8.46 12.41
CA ILE A 727 -35.02 7.15 11.85
C ILE A 727 -36.53 6.93 11.95
N SER A 728 -37.10 6.28 10.93
CA SER A 728 -38.52 5.95 10.92
C SER A 728 -38.84 4.75 11.83
N LYS A 729 -40.11 4.61 12.26
CA LYS A 729 -40.60 3.40 12.95
C LYS A 729 -40.38 2.13 12.11
N GLU A 730 -40.47 2.23 10.79
CA GLU A 730 -40.15 1.14 9.86
C GLU A 730 -38.68 0.72 9.94
N THR A 731 -37.77 1.70 9.97
CA THR A 731 -36.32 1.47 10.15
C THR A 731 -36.03 0.84 11.50
N LEU A 732 -36.68 1.29 12.57
CA LEU A 732 -36.54 0.69 13.91
C LEU A 732 -37.05 -0.77 13.92
N ASN A 733 -38.20 -1.05 13.33
CA ASN A 733 -38.71 -2.43 13.22
C ASN A 733 -37.76 -3.32 12.39
N SER A 734 -37.19 -2.80 11.30
CA SER A 734 -36.16 -3.50 10.53
C SER A 734 -34.90 -3.77 11.37
N THR A 735 -34.47 -2.80 12.20
CA THR A 735 -33.33 -2.96 13.13
C THR A 735 -33.57 -4.13 14.10
N ILE A 736 -34.78 -4.21 14.68
CA ILE A 736 -35.19 -5.29 15.59
C ILE A 736 -35.23 -6.65 14.87
N SER A 737 -35.80 -6.69 13.66
CA SER A 737 -35.86 -7.89 12.82
C SER A 737 -34.46 -8.40 12.43
N ASN A 738 -33.53 -7.49 12.12
CA ASN A 738 -32.13 -7.81 11.85
C ASN A 738 -31.41 -8.39 13.08
N ILE A 739 -31.58 -7.78 14.27
CA ILE A 739 -31.01 -8.31 15.52
C ILE A 739 -31.52 -9.72 15.80
N ASN A 740 -32.79 -10.01 15.50
CA ASN A 740 -33.36 -11.35 15.60
C ASN A 740 -32.97 -12.29 14.45
N PHE A 741 -32.13 -11.85 13.51
CA PHE A 741 -31.65 -12.61 12.33
C PHE A 741 -32.78 -13.17 11.43
N GLU A 742 -33.84 -12.39 11.24
CA GLU A 742 -34.96 -12.73 10.35
C GLU A 742 -34.64 -12.43 8.87
N PHE A 743 -33.88 -11.36 8.62
CA PHE A 743 -33.45 -10.94 7.28
C PHE A 743 -32.49 -11.94 6.61
N ILE A 744 -31.60 -12.54 7.41
CA ILE A 744 -30.58 -13.49 6.94
C ILE A 744 -31.22 -14.85 6.75
N ARG A 745 -30.98 -15.46 5.57
CA ARG A 745 -31.48 -16.78 5.22
C ARG A 745 -30.33 -17.73 4.92
N ASP A 746 -30.49 -18.97 5.35
CA ASP A 746 -29.54 -20.05 5.08
C ASP A 746 -30.28 -21.29 4.55
N LYS A 747 -29.55 -22.19 3.90
CA LYS A 747 -30.10 -23.41 3.31
C LYS A 747 -30.24 -24.49 4.38
N LYS A 748 -31.48 -24.93 4.61
CA LYS A 748 -31.80 -26.13 5.39
C LYS A 748 -32.74 -27.00 4.56
N ASP A 749 -32.37 -28.27 4.35
CA ASP A 749 -33.14 -29.23 3.54
C ASP A 749 -33.51 -28.69 2.13
N LYS A 750 -32.53 -28.07 1.46
CA LYS A 750 -32.66 -27.42 0.13
C LYS A 750 -33.64 -26.23 0.06
N LYS A 751 -34.19 -25.77 1.18
CA LYS A 751 -35.03 -24.55 1.27
C LYS A 751 -34.26 -23.41 1.95
N LEU A 752 -34.51 -22.17 1.53
CA LEU A 752 -33.99 -20.97 2.17
C LEU A 752 -34.91 -20.58 3.34
N ILE A 753 -34.41 -20.74 4.56
CA ILE A 753 -35.15 -20.47 5.81
C ILE A 753 -34.40 -19.38 6.59
N ALA A 754 -35.11 -18.56 7.37
CA ALA A 754 -34.49 -17.55 8.21
C ALA A 754 -33.55 -18.20 9.25
N VAL A 755 -32.41 -17.58 9.50
CA VAL A 755 -31.39 -18.06 10.45
C VAL A 755 -31.98 -18.18 11.86
N LYS A 756 -32.87 -17.26 12.24
CA LYS A 756 -33.66 -17.33 13.47
C LYS A 756 -34.31 -18.70 13.70
N ASP A 757 -34.99 -19.23 12.69
CA ASP A 757 -35.75 -20.49 12.78
C ASP A 757 -34.83 -21.71 12.75
N ILE A 758 -33.69 -21.62 12.05
CA ILE A 758 -32.72 -22.71 11.94
C ILE A 758 -32.09 -23.01 13.30
N TYR A 759 -31.72 -21.97 14.06
CA TYR A 759 -31.02 -22.07 15.34
C TYR A 759 -31.91 -21.77 16.56
N ASN A 760 -33.21 -21.52 16.35
CA ASN A 760 -34.17 -21.13 17.38
C ASN A 760 -33.65 -19.97 18.24
N LEU A 761 -33.32 -18.85 17.59
CA LEU A 761 -32.76 -17.66 18.22
C LEU A 761 -33.88 -16.75 18.76
N LYS A 762 -33.76 -16.38 20.03
CA LYS A 762 -34.61 -15.41 20.71
C LYS A 762 -33.72 -14.40 21.40
N ILE A 763 -33.66 -13.17 20.87
CA ILE A 763 -32.69 -12.16 21.33
C ILE A 763 -33.44 -10.97 21.91
N VAL A 764 -34.37 -10.40 21.15
CA VAL A 764 -35.20 -9.27 21.59
C VAL A 764 -36.67 -9.49 21.29
N TYR A 765 -37.53 -8.97 22.15
CA TYR A 765 -38.97 -8.87 21.94
C TYR A 765 -39.47 -7.45 22.20
N VAL A 766 -40.67 -7.14 21.70
CA VAL A 766 -41.29 -5.83 21.85
C VAL A 766 -42.62 -5.97 22.58
N GLU A 767 -42.82 -5.17 23.61
CA GLU A 767 -44.08 -5.04 24.35
C GLU A 767 -44.36 -3.55 24.59
N ASN A 768 -45.54 -3.06 24.19
CA ASN A 768 -45.96 -1.66 24.36
C ASN A 768 -44.91 -0.63 23.89
N GLU A 769 -44.40 -0.79 22.66
CA GLU A 769 -43.33 0.05 22.07
C GLU A 769 -42.06 0.16 22.93
N THR A 770 -41.84 -0.83 23.81
CA THR A 770 -40.61 -1.02 24.58
C THR A 770 -39.94 -2.30 24.14
N ILE A 771 -38.65 -2.21 23.85
CA ILE A 771 -37.80 -3.31 23.41
C ILE A 771 -37.14 -3.91 24.65
N PHE A 772 -37.18 -5.23 24.78
CA PHE A 772 -36.62 -5.98 25.90
C PHE A 772 -35.68 -7.07 25.38
N LEU A 773 -34.71 -7.47 26.21
CA LEU A 773 -33.93 -8.68 25.98
C LEU A 773 -34.73 -9.93 26.37
N GLU A 774 -34.60 -10.99 25.58
CA GLU A 774 -35.12 -12.31 25.89
C GLU A 774 -34.32 -12.98 27.02
N ASP A 775 -34.98 -13.76 27.88
CA ASP A 775 -34.34 -14.42 29.04
C ASP A 775 -33.19 -15.34 28.65
N GLU A 776 -33.32 -16.05 27.52
CA GLU A 776 -32.26 -16.93 27.01
C GLU A 776 -31.00 -16.12 26.65
N PHE A 777 -31.17 -14.94 26.05
CA PHE A 777 -30.04 -14.08 25.72
C PHE A 777 -29.44 -13.40 26.95
N LEU A 778 -30.27 -13.05 27.95
CA LEU A 778 -29.80 -12.55 29.25
C LEU A 778 -28.86 -13.54 29.94
N GLN A 779 -29.11 -14.85 29.84
CA GLN A 779 -28.19 -15.87 30.37
C GLN A 779 -26.86 -15.90 29.60
N LEU A 780 -26.88 -15.75 28.28
CA LEU A 780 -25.67 -15.75 27.46
C LEU A 780 -24.76 -14.55 27.75
N ILE A 781 -25.33 -13.36 27.96
CA ILE A 781 -24.54 -12.16 28.30
C ILE A 781 -23.96 -12.20 29.73
N GLN A 782 -24.40 -13.13 30.58
CA GLN A 782 -23.77 -13.38 31.89
C GLN A 782 -22.51 -14.23 31.77
N GLU A 783 -22.28 -14.92 30.64
CA GLU A 783 -21.03 -15.63 30.38
C GLU A 783 -19.93 -14.63 30.01
N ASP A 784 -18.92 -14.46 30.88
CA ASP A 784 -17.86 -13.45 30.74
C ASP A 784 -17.17 -13.46 29.36
N ILE A 785 -16.88 -14.65 28.81
CA ILE A 785 -16.23 -14.79 27.50
C ILE A 785 -17.18 -14.35 26.39
N PHE A 786 -18.45 -14.75 26.42
CA PHE A 786 -19.40 -14.34 25.38
C PHE A 786 -19.61 -12.82 25.39
N ASN A 787 -19.83 -12.26 26.58
CA ASN A 787 -20.11 -10.84 26.76
C ASN A 787 -18.92 -9.97 26.34
N SER A 788 -17.69 -10.34 26.75
CA SER A 788 -16.48 -9.58 26.40
C SER A 788 -16.24 -9.51 24.89
N TYR A 789 -16.38 -10.62 24.15
CA TYR A 789 -16.22 -10.63 22.70
C TYR A 789 -17.37 -9.93 21.97
N LEU A 790 -18.60 -10.04 22.46
CA LEU A 790 -19.75 -9.33 21.88
C LEU A 790 -19.61 -7.82 22.04
N ILE A 791 -19.32 -7.33 23.25
CA ILE A 791 -19.12 -5.90 23.54
C ILE A 791 -17.96 -5.34 22.71
N ASP A 792 -16.86 -6.07 22.59
CA ASP A 792 -15.71 -5.67 21.78
C ASP A 792 -16.07 -5.56 20.29
N SER A 793 -16.86 -6.49 19.76
CA SER A 793 -17.43 -6.43 18.41
C SER A 793 -18.35 -5.23 18.20
N ILE A 794 -19.23 -4.93 19.16
CA ILE A 794 -20.13 -3.77 19.13
C ILE A 794 -19.31 -2.47 19.13
N LYS A 795 -18.32 -2.35 20.02
CA LYS A 795 -17.43 -1.18 20.10
C LYS A 795 -16.67 -0.95 18.80
N LEU A 796 -16.14 -2.02 18.19
CA LEU A 796 -15.48 -1.95 16.90
C LEU A 796 -16.40 -1.40 15.82
N SER A 797 -17.64 -1.91 15.74
CA SER A 797 -18.64 -1.46 14.76
C SER A 797 -18.94 0.04 14.91
N ILE A 798 -19.14 0.49 16.15
CA ILE A 798 -19.44 1.89 16.46
C ILE A 798 -18.25 2.80 16.14
N ASP A 799 -17.04 2.44 16.58
CA ASP A 799 -15.83 3.23 16.31
C ASP A 799 -15.55 3.34 14.80
N THR A 800 -15.66 2.22 14.08
CA THR A 800 -15.46 2.17 12.63
C THR A 800 -16.48 3.03 11.88
N PHE A 801 -17.75 3.02 12.30
CA PHE A 801 -18.78 3.89 11.71
C PHE A 801 -18.50 5.36 12.02
N ASN A 802 -18.20 5.70 13.27
CA ASN A 802 -17.94 7.08 13.70
C ASN A 802 -16.74 7.70 12.98
N ASN A 803 -15.69 6.93 12.73
CA ASN A 803 -14.51 7.40 12.00
C ASN A 803 -14.81 7.74 10.53
N LYS A 804 -15.86 7.14 9.95
CA LYS A 804 -16.28 7.36 8.55
C LYS A 804 -17.45 8.34 8.42
N PHE A 805 -18.28 8.45 9.45
CA PHE A 805 -19.52 9.21 9.41
C PHE A 805 -19.27 10.72 9.43
N LYS A 806 -19.89 11.41 8.47
CA LYS A 806 -20.11 12.85 8.48
C LYS A 806 -21.53 13.11 8.02
N ILE A 807 -22.24 14.01 8.69
CA ILE A 807 -23.63 14.30 8.36
C ILE A 807 -23.80 14.85 6.93
N GLU A 808 -22.80 15.58 6.42
CA GLU A 808 -22.76 16.11 5.06
C GLU A 808 -22.72 15.01 3.98
N ASP A 809 -22.08 13.87 4.31
CA ASP A 809 -21.92 12.71 3.42
C ASP A 809 -23.06 11.69 3.59
N TRP A 810 -23.99 11.90 4.55
CA TRP A 810 -25.07 10.97 4.86
C TRP A 810 -26.29 11.15 3.94
N LYS A 811 -26.74 10.04 3.33
CA LYS A 811 -27.84 9.97 2.37
C LYS A 811 -28.77 8.82 2.69
N ASP A 812 -29.73 9.10 3.58
CA ASP A 812 -30.86 8.22 3.91
C ASP A 812 -30.45 6.74 4.03
N GLY A 813 -29.52 6.47 4.95
CA GLY A 813 -28.99 5.12 5.23
C GLY A 813 -27.56 4.86 4.72
N PHE A 814 -27.05 5.64 3.77
CA PHE A 814 -25.73 5.41 3.16
C PHE A 814 -24.78 6.59 3.38
N ILE A 815 -23.49 6.31 3.48
CA ILE A 815 -22.41 7.32 3.50
C ILE A 815 -21.83 7.40 2.09
N LEU A 816 -21.74 8.61 1.52
CA LEU A 816 -21.15 8.84 0.19
C LEU A 816 -19.74 8.26 0.11
N TYR A 817 -19.45 7.60 -1.02
CA TYR A 817 -18.17 6.98 -1.37
C TYR A 817 -17.71 5.84 -0.45
N GLN A 818 -18.58 5.34 0.43
CA GLN A 818 -18.33 4.11 1.18
C GLN A 818 -18.72 2.87 0.34
N LYS A 819 -17.99 1.77 0.53
CA LYS A 819 -18.32 0.48 -0.07
C LYS A 819 -19.42 -0.26 0.69
N TYR A 820 -20.35 -0.88 -0.03
CA TYR A 820 -21.42 -1.72 0.51
C TYR A 820 -21.56 -3.01 -0.31
N SER A 821 -21.79 -4.14 0.36
CA SER A 821 -22.23 -5.34 -0.33
C SER A 821 -23.70 -5.22 -0.73
N ARG A 822 -24.16 -6.01 -1.71
CA ARG A 822 -25.60 -6.07 -2.05
C ARG A 822 -26.46 -6.36 -0.82
N LYS A 823 -26.00 -7.26 0.04
CA LYS A 823 -26.68 -7.64 1.29
C LYS A 823 -26.84 -6.43 2.22
N ASP A 824 -25.79 -5.62 2.39
CA ASP A 824 -25.86 -4.41 3.21
C ASP A 824 -26.85 -3.40 2.64
N VAL A 825 -26.86 -3.20 1.32
CA VAL A 825 -27.79 -2.27 0.66
C VAL A 825 -29.25 -2.65 0.93
N PHE A 826 -29.61 -3.92 0.72
CA PHE A 826 -30.98 -4.37 0.96
C PHE A 826 -31.36 -4.36 2.45
N ARG A 827 -30.39 -4.62 3.35
CA ARG A 827 -30.58 -4.49 4.79
C ARG A 827 -30.85 -3.03 5.19
N ILE A 828 -30.11 -2.08 4.63
CA ILE A 828 -30.26 -0.63 4.90
C ILE A 828 -31.58 -0.10 4.33
N LEU A 829 -32.00 -0.59 3.17
CA LEU A 829 -33.29 -0.25 2.55
C LEU A 829 -34.50 -0.94 3.21
N ASN A 830 -34.35 -1.49 4.41
CA ASN A 830 -35.41 -2.12 5.21
C ASN A 830 -36.17 -3.26 4.51
N THR A 831 -35.53 -3.97 3.57
CA THR A 831 -36.18 -5.11 2.91
C THR A 831 -36.38 -6.27 3.90
N PRO A 832 -37.50 -7.03 3.81
CA PRO A 832 -37.82 -8.06 4.79
C PRO A 832 -36.93 -9.31 4.70
N GLU A 833 -36.32 -9.56 3.54
CA GLU A 833 -35.43 -10.70 3.33
C GLU A 833 -34.30 -10.35 2.37
N ASN A 834 -33.14 -10.99 2.56
CA ASN A 834 -32.01 -10.83 1.66
C ASN A 834 -32.32 -11.44 0.28
N PRO A 835 -32.36 -10.64 -0.81
CA PRO A 835 -32.71 -11.16 -2.12
C PRO A 835 -31.61 -12.05 -2.70
N VAL A 836 -32.02 -13.05 -3.49
CA VAL A 836 -31.09 -13.95 -4.20
C VAL A 836 -30.26 -13.14 -5.20
N ALA A 837 -28.92 -13.23 -5.11
CA ALA A 837 -27.99 -12.43 -5.90
C ALA A 837 -28.25 -12.48 -7.44
N GLN A 838 -28.64 -13.65 -7.96
CA GLN A 838 -29.00 -13.82 -9.37
C GLN A 838 -30.19 -12.94 -9.81
N ASN A 839 -31.15 -12.70 -8.92
CA ASN A 839 -32.33 -11.87 -9.23
C ASN A 839 -31.97 -10.38 -9.28
N VAL A 840 -30.98 -9.96 -8.48
CA VAL A 840 -30.52 -8.57 -8.42
C VAL A 840 -29.87 -8.19 -9.75
N GLY A 841 -28.90 -8.96 -10.25
CA GLY A 841 -28.15 -8.60 -11.46
C GLY A 841 -27.56 -7.19 -11.34
N GLY A 842 -27.98 -6.28 -12.23
CA GLY A 842 -27.62 -4.86 -12.21
C GLY A 842 -28.57 -3.93 -11.43
N TYR A 843 -29.83 -4.29 -11.18
CA TYR A 843 -30.76 -3.48 -10.37
C TYR A 843 -31.96 -4.31 -9.91
N LEU A 844 -32.60 -3.93 -8.80
CA LEU A 844 -33.83 -4.58 -8.33
C LEU A 844 -34.81 -3.56 -7.76
N VAL A 845 -36.01 -3.49 -8.35
CA VAL A 845 -37.09 -2.64 -7.83
C VAL A 845 -37.69 -3.29 -6.58
N SER A 846 -37.82 -2.53 -5.50
CA SER A 846 -38.43 -2.98 -4.25
C SER A 846 -39.92 -3.29 -4.44
N ALA A 847 -40.47 -4.19 -3.61
CA ALA A 847 -41.85 -4.64 -3.73
C ALA A 847 -42.88 -3.51 -3.50
N ASP A 848 -42.50 -2.49 -2.74
CA ASP A 848 -43.29 -1.29 -2.45
C ASP A 848 -43.07 -0.16 -3.48
N TYR A 849 -42.23 -0.39 -4.50
CA TYR A 849 -41.88 0.56 -5.57
C TYR A 849 -41.21 1.86 -5.10
N LYS A 850 -40.72 1.94 -3.86
CA LYS A 850 -40.04 3.14 -3.33
C LYS A 850 -38.56 3.22 -3.66
N ASN A 851 -37.88 2.07 -3.83
CA ASN A 851 -36.43 2.01 -4.00
C ASN A 851 -36.04 1.09 -5.17
N CYS A 852 -35.02 1.47 -5.92
CA CYS A 852 -34.38 0.60 -6.91
C CYS A 852 -32.87 0.84 -6.89
N PRO A 853 -32.10 0.14 -6.02
CA PRO A 853 -30.65 0.21 -6.03
C PRO A 853 -30.08 -0.32 -7.35
N ILE A 854 -29.13 0.43 -7.91
CA ILE A 854 -28.44 0.11 -9.16
C ILE A 854 -26.99 -0.26 -8.85
N PHE A 855 -26.55 -1.40 -9.35
CA PHE A 855 -25.20 -1.94 -9.21
C PHE A 855 -24.52 -1.96 -10.58
N LEU A 856 -23.38 -1.28 -10.67
CA LEU A 856 -22.57 -1.16 -11.87
C LEU A 856 -21.18 -1.78 -11.64
N ASN A 857 -20.80 -2.69 -12.53
CA ASN A 857 -19.40 -3.09 -12.69
C ASN A 857 -18.88 -2.42 -13.97
N TYR A 858 -17.94 -1.49 -13.83
CA TYR A 858 -17.58 -0.57 -14.92
C TYR A 858 -16.79 -1.29 -16.03
N ASN A 859 -15.71 -1.98 -15.65
CA ASN A 859 -14.94 -2.87 -16.51
C ASN A 859 -15.49 -4.29 -16.38
N LYS A 860 -15.89 -4.86 -17.51
CA LYS A 860 -16.44 -6.22 -17.63
C LYS A 860 -15.33 -7.14 -18.14
N GLU A 861 -15.22 -8.34 -17.58
CA GLU A 861 -14.26 -9.36 -18.03
C GLU A 861 -14.48 -9.76 -19.50
N GLU A 862 -13.40 -10.12 -20.19
CA GLU A 862 -13.43 -10.50 -21.62
C GLU A 862 -14.29 -11.76 -21.87
N ASP A 863 -14.35 -12.66 -20.88
CA ASP A 863 -15.07 -13.95 -20.90
C ASP A 863 -16.56 -13.87 -20.48
N ILE A 864 -17.11 -12.67 -20.26
CA ILE A 864 -18.55 -12.53 -19.98
C ILE A 864 -19.34 -12.74 -21.28
N SER A 865 -20.45 -13.49 -21.20
CA SER A 865 -21.32 -13.75 -22.37
C SER A 865 -21.76 -12.44 -23.04
N GLU A 866 -21.75 -12.40 -24.38
CA GLU A 866 -22.11 -11.22 -25.20
C GLU A 866 -23.44 -10.58 -24.77
N SER A 867 -24.39 -11.40 -24.28
CA SER A 867 -25.66 -10.98 -23.70
C SER A 867 -25.59 -10.04 -22.49
N THR A 868 -24.39 -9.83 -21.92
CA THR A 868 -24.13 -9.07 -20.68
C THR A 868 -23.06 -7.98 -20.83
N LYS A 869 -22.39 -7.91 -22.00
CA LYS A 869 -21.46 -6.82 -22.38
C LYS A 869 -22.26 -5.58 -22.77
N TYR A 870 -22.89 -4.94 -21.78
CA TYR A 870 -23.53 -3.63 -21.97
C TYR A 870 -22.49 -2.49 -21.95
N GLU A 871 -22.66 -1.47 -22.78
CA GLU A 871 -21.79 -0.29 -22.82
C GLU A 871 -22.21 0.74 -21.76
N ASP A 872 -22.10 0.36 -20.48
CA ASP A 872 -22.32 1.31 -19.38
C ASP A 872 -21.12 2.27 -19.34
N LYS A 873 -21.38 3.58 -19.39
CA LYS A 873 -20.29 4.56 -19.51
C LYS A 873 -20.63 5.86 -18.78
N PHE A 874 -19.69 6.30 -17.96
CA PHE A 874 -19.67 7.68 -17.51
C PHE A 874 -19.35 8.61 -18.67
N VAL A 875 -20.27 9.53 -18.99
CA VAL A 875 -20.04 10.60 -19.98
C VAL A 875 -19.11 11.66 -19.39
N ASN A 876 -19.29 11.95 -18.10
CA ASN A 876 -18.47 12.81 -17.26
C ASN A 876 -18.64 12.37 -15.80
N ASN A 877 -18.12 13.13 -14.83
CA ASN A 877 -18.22 12.80 -13.40
C ASN A 877 -19.62 12.99 -12.79
N LYS A 878 -20.64 13.40 -13.57
CA LYS A 878 -22.02 13.63 -13.12
C LYS A 878 -23.08 12.93 -13.97
N GLU A 879 -22.74 12.50 -15.19
CA GLU A 879 -23.68 11.88 -16.13
C GLU A 879 -23.23 10.44 -16.45
N LEU A 880 -24.15 9.50 -16.26
CA LEU A 880 -23.95 8.07 -16.48
C LEU A 880 -24.94 7.56 -17.53
N GLU A 881 -24.42 6.96 -18.59
CA GLU A 881 -25.20 6.12 -19.50
C GLU A 881 -25.21 4.70 -18.94
N TYR A 882 -26.42 4.17 -18.73
CA TYR A 882 -26.64 2.85 -18.12
C TYR A 882 -27.65 2.05 -18.93
N MET A 883 -27.35 0.79 -19.20
CA MET A 883 -28.25 -0.09 -19.95
C MET A 883 -29.04 -1.03 -19.02
N SER A 884 -30.32 -1.23 -19.34
CA SER A 884 -31.19 -2.14 -18.58
C SER A 884 -30.73 -3.61 -18.68
N LYS A 885 -31.33 -4.50 -17.89
CA LYS A 885 -31.23 -5.95 -18.13
C LYS A 885 -31.71 -6.27 -19.55
N SER A 886 -31.15 -7.30 -20.18
CA SER A 886 -31.59 -7.75 -21.50
C SER A 886 -33.06 -8.18 -21.51
N ASN A 887 -33.68 -8.09 -22.70
CA ASN A 887 -35.09 -8.39 -22.93
C ASN A 887 -36.03 -7.49 -22.09
N ARG A 888 -35.79 -6.18 -22.14
CA ARG A 888 -36.62 -5.14 -21.52
C ARG A 888 -37.12 -4.16 -22.56
N LYS A 889 -38.34 -3.68 -22.35
CA LYS A 889 -39.03 -2.71 -23.20
C LYS A 889 -39.54 -1.57 -22.34
N LEU A 890 -39.92 -0.45 -22.94
CA LEU A 890 -40.55 0.67 -22.23
C LEU A 890 -41.83 0.25 -21.46
N THR A 891 -42.45 -0.86 -21.86
CA THR A 891 -43.64 -1.41 -21.20
C THR A 891 -43.34 -2.34 -20.02
N SER A 892 -42.08 -2.74 -19.81
CA SER A 892 -41.68 -3.65 -18.73
C SER A 892 -41.95 -3.02 -17.35
N LYS A 893 -42.41 -3.81 -16.38
CA LYS A 893 -42.82 -3.29 -15.05
C LYS A 893 -41.70 -2.52 -14.35
N ASP A 894 -40.51 -3.10 -14.31
CA ASP A 894 -39.32 -2.50 -13.70
C ASP A 894 -38.89 -1.20 -14.41
N VAL A 895 -38.92 -1.17 -15.74
CA VAL A 895 -38.65 0.04 -16.53
C VAL A 895 -39.68 1.12 -16.24
N LYS A 896 -40.98 0.77 -16.17
CA LYS A 896 -42.04 1.73 -15.80
C LYS A 896 -41.84 2.31 -14.40
N SER A 897 -41.37 1.51 -13.45
CA SER A 897 -41.02 1.99 -12.11
C SER A 897 -39.88 3.01 -12.18
N ILE A 898 -38.78 2.69 -12.88
CA ILE A 898 -37.63 3.60 -13.06
C ILE A 898 -38.03 4.89 -13.79
N LEU A 899 -38.98 4.83 -14.72
CA LEU A 899 -39.54 6.01 -15.41
C LEU A 899 -40.43 6.89 -14.51
N GLY A 900 -40.74 6.44 -13.29
CA GLY A 900 -41.61 7.13 -12.34
C GLY A 900 -43.11 7.00 -12.63
N VAL A 901 -43.53 6.02 -13.45
CA VAL A 901 -44.95 5.84 -13.82
C VAL A 901 -45.80 5.38 -12.63
N GLN A 902 -45.18 4.75 -11.62
CA GLN A 902 -45.85 4.20 -10.44
C GLN A 902 -45.67 5.07 -9.18
N GLY A 903 -45.13 6.28 -9.35
CA GLY A 903 -44.71 7.17 -8.25
C GLY A 903 -43.22 7.47 -8.31
N ASP A 904 -42.76 8.41 -7.47
CA ASP A 904 -41.34 8.72 -7.33
C ASP A 904 -40.61 7.53 -6.69
N ILE A 905 -39.48 7.15 -7.30
CA ILE A 905 -38.64 6.03 -6.87
C ILE A 905 -37.22 6.54 -6.60
N ARG A 906 -36.64 6.13 -5.47
CA ARG A 906 -35.25 6.42 -5.14
C ARG A 906 -34.30 5.47 -5.90
N LEU A 907 -33.27 6.02 -6.53
CA LEU A 907 -32.30 5.26 -7.34
C LEU A 907 -30.88 5.43 -6.78
N PRO A 908 -30.50 4.70 -5.72
CA PRO A 908 -29.13 4.77 -5.19
C PRO A 908 -28.17 4.01 -6.11
N LEU A 909 -27.05 4.64 -6.50
CA LEU A 909 -26.05 4.06 -7.41
C LEU A 909 -24.85 3.50 -6.65
N PHE A 910 -24.51 2.25 -6.96
CA PHE A 910 -23.40 1.50 -6.40
C PHE A 910 -22.47 1.03 -7.52
N THR A 911 -21.20 1.45 -7.53
CA THR A 911 -20.25 1.15 -8.61
C THR A 911 -18.95 0.53 -8.11
N LYS A 912 -18.37 -0.39 -8.89
CA LYS A 912 -17.00 -0.88 -8.72
C LYS A 912 -16.28 -0.94 -10.07
N LYS A 913 -14.94 -0.94 -10.07
CA LYS A 913 -14.17 -0.96 -11.33
C LYS A 913 -14.28 -2.31 -12.02
N SER A 914 -13.93 -3.40 -11.35
CA SER A 914 -14.02 -4.76 -11.90
C SER A 914 -14.53 -5.75 -10.84
N ASN A 915 -14.72 -7.01 -11.24
CA ASN A 915 -15.09 -8.06 -10.28
C ASN A 915 -13.96 -8.46 -9.34
N ASP A 916 -12.70 -8.25 -9.74
CA ASP A 916 -11.50 -8.60 -8.97
C ASP A 916 -11.37 -7.80 -7.66
N GLU A 917 -12.06 -6.67 -7.56
CA GLU A 917 -12.10 -5.86 -6.35
C GLU A 917 -12.89 -6.46 -5.17
N GLY A 918 -13.63 -7.55 -5.42
CA GLY A 918 -14.50 -8.21 -4.44
C GLY A 918 -15.99 -7.93 -4.63
N SER A 919 -16.77 -8.20 -3.58
CA SER A 919 -18.24 -8.19 -3.61
C SER A 919 -18.90 -6.86 -3.26
N GLU A 920 -18.13 -5.88 -2.78
CA GLU A 920 -18.65 -4.57 -2.36
C GLU A 920 -18.50 -3.50 -3.45
N PHE A 921 -19.38 -2.50 -3.42
CA PHE A 921 -19.50 -1.43 -4.42
C PHE A 921 -19.52 -0.06 -3.73
N TYR A 922 -18.84 0.94 -4.30
CA TYR A 922 -18.88 2.32 -3.82
C TYR A 922 -20.27 2.92 -4.04
N TYR A 923 -20.88 3.49 -3.00
CA TYR A 923 -22.07 4.31 -3.13
C TYR A 923 -21.70 5.69 -3.69
N LEU A 924 -22.25 6.05 -4.85
CA LEU A 924 -21.95 7.31 -5.54
C LEU A 924 -23.05 8.37 -5.39
N GLY A 925 -24.00 8.14 -4.48
CA GLY A 925 -25.16 9.00 -4.31
C GLY A 925 -26.38 8.50 -5.07
N ASP A 926 -27.46 9.26 -4.95
CA ASP A 926 -28.69 8.98 -5.69
C ASP A 926 -28.60 9.58 -7.10
N ILE A 927 -29.30 8.94 -8.05
CA ILE A 927 -29.33 9.36 -9.45
C ILE A 927 -30.75 9.68 -9.90
N TYR A 928 -30.85 10.61 -10.85
CA TYR A 928 -32.09 11.07 -11.44
C TYR A 928 -32.12 10.78 -12.92
N LEU A 929 -33.26 10.29 -13.42
CA LEU A 929 -33.40 9.96 -14.82
C LEU A 929 -33.65 11.20 -15.68
N ASN A 930 -32.84 11.40 -16.71
CA ASN A 930 -33.14 12.36 -17.77
C ASN A 930 -34.14 11.74 -18.75
N LYS A 931 -35.44 12.05 -18.56
CA LYS A 931 -36.55 11.48 -19.31
C LYS A 931 -36.47 11.73 -20.83
N GLU A 932 -35.81 12.80 -21.26
CA GLU A 932 -35.68 13.17 -22.68
C GLU A 932 -34.64 12.31 -23.42
N LYS A 933 -33.75 11.65 -22.68
CA LYS A 933 -32.64 10.84 -23.22
C LYS A 933 -32.81 9.34 -22.98
N VAL A 934 -34.05 8.88 -22.79
CA VAL A 934 -34.34 7.44 -22.66
C VAL A 934 -34.59 6.85 -24.03
N GLU A 935 -33.78 5.88 -24.42
CA GLU A 935 -33.84 5.25 -25.74
C GLU A 935 -34.06 3.74 -25.63
N GLN A 936 -34.96 3.19 -26.45
CA GLN A 936 -35.08 1.74 -26.61
C GLN A 936 -34.23 1.29 -27.80
N THR A 937 -33.24 0.44 -27.53
CA THR A 937 -32.33 -0.12 -28.54
C THR A 937 -32.30 -1.65 -28.44
N ARG A 938 -31.31 -2.29 -29.06
CA ARG A 938 -31.07 -3.74 -29.00
C ARG A 938 -29.63 -4.03 -28.60
N THR A 939 -29.41 -5.16 -27.93
CA THR A 939 -28.07 -5.71 -27.68
C THR A 939 -27.44 -6.20 -29.00
N SER A 940 -26.15 -6.51 -28.97
CA SER A 940 -25.43 -7.24 -30.05
C SER A 940 -26.21 -8.46 -30.53
N ASP A 941 -26.78 -9.23 -29.59
CA ASP A 941 -27.57 -10.45 -29.87
C ASP A 941 -29.03 -10.15 -30.31
N GLY A 942 -29.37 -8.89 -30.59
CA GLY A 942 -30.68 -8.47 -31.09
C GLY A 942 -31.82 -8.40 -30.06
N LYS A 943 -31.58 -8.63 -28.77
CA LYS A 943 -32.60 -8.55 -27.70
C LYS A 943 -32.89 -7.09 -27.33
N PRO A 944 -34.15 -6.72 -27.02
CA PRO A 944 -34.49 -5.34 -26.69
C PRO A 944 -33.89 -4.93 -25.35
N ILE A 945 -33.39 -3.70 -25.27
CA ILE A 945 -32.77 -3.10 -24.09
C ILE A 945 -33.11 -1.60 -24.02
N ILE A 946 -33.09 -1.02 -22.82
CA ILE A 946 -33.29 0.41 -22.61
C ILE A 946 -31.96 1.04 -22.22
N LYS A 947 -31.59 2.12 -22.91
CA LYS A 947 -30.49 3.00 -22.53
C LYS A 947 -31.05 4.13 -21.68
N PHE A 948 -30.65 4.18 -20.43
CA PHE A 948 -30.95 5.25 -19.49
C PHE A 948 -29.80 6.24 -19.47
N ASN A 949 -30.16 7.52 -19.35
CA ASN A 949 -29.22 8.58 -19.05
C ASN A 949 -29.54 9.12 -17.66
N PHE A 950 -28.61 8.91 -16.74
CA PHE A 950 -28.75 9.30 -15.34
C PHE A 950 -27.86 10.49 -15.01
N LEU A 951 -28.41 11.41 -14.22
CA LEU A 951 -27.71 12.53 -13.62
C LEU A 951 -27.51 12.22 -12.14
N LEU A 952 -26.26 12.23 -11.67
CA LEU A 952 -25.94 12.06 -10.26
C LEU A 952 -26.31 13.33 -9.48
N GLU A 953 -26.87 13.16 -8.28
CA GLU A 953 -27.12 14.25 -7.33
C GLU A 953 -25.82 15.02 -7.03
N HIS A 954 -24.74 14.26 -6.81
CA HIS A 954 -23.41 14.76 -6.52
C HIS A 954 -22.41 14.28 -7.59
N PRO A 955 -21.52 15.14 -8.10
CA PRO A 955 -20.47 14.70 -8.99
C PRO A 955 -19.51 13.75 -8.25
N VAL A 956 -19.08 12.69 -8.93
CA VAL A 956 -18.06 11.75 -8.41
C VAL A 956 -16.75 12.52 -8.24
N PRO A 957 -16.09 12.44 -7.07
CA PRO A 957 -14.80 13.08 -6.85
C PRO A 957 -13.77 12.63 -7.90
N ASP A 958 -13.01 13.55 -8.46
CA ASP A 958 -12.14 13.29 -9.62
C ASP A 958 -11.20 12.10 -9.42
N ASN A 959 -10.65 11.91 -8.22
CA ASN A 959 -9.78 10.78 -7.91
C ASN A 959 -10.51 9.43 -8.02
N LEU A 960 -11.72 9.35 -7.46
CA LEU A 960 -12.56 8.15 -7.52
C LEU A 960 -13.10 7.94 -8.93
N TYR A 961 -13.47 9.02 -9.62
CA TYR A 961 -13.92 8.99 -11.00
C TYR A 961 -12.84 8.43 -11.92
N ARG A 962 -11.61 8.97 -11.86
CA ARG A 962 -10.46 8.47 -12.62
C ARG A 962 -10.20 7.01 -12.29
N TYR A 963 -10.17 6.65 -11.00
CA TYR A 963 -9.98 5.26 -10.59
C TYR A 963 -10.98 4.29 -11.24
N ILE A 964 -12.28 4.61 -11.20
CA ILE A 964 -13.36 3.79 -11.77
C ILE A 964 -13.27 3.76 -13.30
N THR A 965 -12.98 4.90 -13.94
CA THR A 965 -13.05 5.05 -15.40
C THR A 965 -11.77 4.70 -16.15
N THR A 966 -10.64 4.53 -15.46
CA THR A 966 -9.37 4.12 -16.09
C THR A 966 -9.55 2.71 -16.65
N THR A 967 -9.64 2.62 -17.97
CA THR A 967 -9.68 1.36 -18.73
C THR A 967 -8.24 0.94 -19.00
N VAL A 968 -7.97 -0.37 -18.87
CA VAL A 968 -6.73 -0.94 -19.38
C VAL A 968 -6.86 -0.91 -20.89
N ASP A 969 -6.31 0.13 -21.51
CA ASP A 969 -6.23 0.17 -22.96
C ASP A 969 -4.99 -0.64 -23.36
N THR A 970 -5.14 -1.95 -23.48
CA THR A 970 -4.14 -2.81 -24.11
C THR A 970 -3.82 -2.37 -25.54
N ASN A 971 -4.67 -1.53 -26.15
CA ASN A 971 -4.53 -1.02 -27.51
C ASN A 971 -3.89 0.36 -27.63
N LEU A 972 -3.69 1.14 -26.54
CA LEU A 972 -2.94 2.42 -26.60
C LEU A 972 -1.42 2.22 -26.73
N LEU A 973 -0.95 0.98 -26.84
CA LEU A 973 0.45 0.62 -27.11
C LEU A 973 0.92 0.96 -28.54
N GLU A 974 0.04 1.42 -29.45
CA GLU A 974 0.47 1.87 -30.78
C GLU A 974 0.51 3.41 -30.86
N LEU A 975 1.69 4.00 -30.60
CA LEU A 975 2.03 5.31 -31.17
C LEU A 975 2.22 5.19 -32.70
N PRO A 976 2.04 6.28 -33.47
CA PRO A 976 1.92 6.21 -34.93
C PRO A 976 3.20 5.62 -35.55
N LYS A 977 3.07 4.45 -36.16
CA LYS A 977 4.14 3.83 -36.96
C LYS A 977 4.55 4.80 -38.08
N ALA A 978 5.75 5.36 -37.96
CA ALA A 978 6.41 5.98 -39.10
C ALA A 978 6.58 4.90 -40.18
N VAL A 979 6.07 5.21 -41.37
CA VAL A 979 6.11 4.36 -42.56
C VAL A 979 7.55 3.96 -42.87
N ILE A 980 7.88 2.70 -42.63
CA ILE A 980 8.98 2.01 -43.30
C ILE A 980 8.36 0.76 -43.93
N GLU A 981 8.04 0.87 -45.20
CA GLU A 981 7.66 -0.26 -46.04
C GLU A 981 8.82 -1.26 -46.09
N LYS A 982 8.61 -2.45 -45.52
CA LYS A 982 9.24 -3.67 -46.01
C LYS A 982 8.21 -4.79 -46.03
N ASN A 983 7.73 -5.05 -47.25
CA ASN A 983 6.97 -6.25 -47.61
C ASN A 983 7.76 -7.51 -47.25
N ILE A 984 7.30 -8.25 -46.25
CA ILE A 984 7.57 -9.68 -46.13
C ILE A 984 6.24 -10.34 -45.75
N VAL A 985 5.58 -10.92 -46.74
CA VAL A 985 4.48 -11.86 -46.54
C VAL A 985 5.10 -13.15 -45.99
N LYS A 986 4.82 -13.49 -44.74
CA LYS A 986 5.04 -14.84 -44.19
C LYS A 986 3.69 -15.53 -44.10
N GLU A 987 3.54 -16.63 -44.82
CA GLU A 987 2.44 -17.57 -44.66
C GLU A 987 2.45 -18.11 -43.22
N GLU A 988 1.33 -17.96 -42.50
CA GLU A 988 1.12 -18.55 -41.19
C GLU A 988 1.00 -20.07 -41.33
N LYS A 989 1.95 -20.82 -40.75
CA LYS A 989 1.78 -22.25 -40.50
C LYS A 989 0.86 -22.44 -39.29
N PRO A 990 -0.03 -23.44 -39.28
CA PRO A 990 -0.80 -23.77 -38.08
C PRO A 990 0.16 -24.18 -36.95
N ILE A 991 0.08 -23.49 -35.83
CA ILE A 991 0.84 -23.75 -34.60
C ILE A 991 0.07 -24.81 -33.80
N PHE A 992 0.72 -25.93 -33.45
CA PHE A 992 0.14 -26.98 -32.62
C PHE A 992 0.73 -26.89 -31.21
N THR A 993 -0.12 -26.87 -30.19
CA THR A 993 0.32 -26.67 -28.80
C THR A 993 -0.25 -27.73 -27.86
N ILE A 994 0.52 -28.09 -26.83
CA ILE A 994 0.10 -28.99 -25.75
C ILE A 994 0.25 -28.31 -24.37
N PRO A 995 -0.47 -28.77 -23.33
CA PRO A 995 -0.26 -28.29 -21.97
C PRO A 995 1.16 -28.60 -21.47
N PHE A 996 1.87 -27.58 -21.01
CA PHE A 996 3.11 -27.66 -20.25
C PHE A 996 2.83 -27.24 -18.81
N TYR A 997 2.75 -28.22 -17.92
CA TYR A 997 2.40 -27.99 -16.53
C TYR A 997 3.57 -27.41 -15.73
N ASP A 998 3.25 -26.41 -14.90
CA ASP A 998 4.21 -25.64 -14.10
C ASP A 998 4.65 -26.35 -12.81
N PHE A 999 4.57 -27.68 -12.78
CA PHE A 999 5.17 -28.53 -11.74
C PHE A 999 6.38 -29.29 -12.29
N TYR A 1000 7.23 -29.78 -11.39
CA TYR A 1000 8.32 -30.67 -11.76
C TYR A 1000 8.19 -32.06 -11.12
N ALA A 1001 8.66 -33.08 -11.83
CA ALA A 1001 8.83 -34.43 -11.31
C ALA A 1001 10.27 -34.62 -10.85
N ALA A 1002 10.45 -35.16 -9.64
CA ALA A 1002 11.79 -35.51 -9.17
C ALA A 1002 12.24 -36.83 -9.84
N ALA A 1003 13.34 -36.78 -10.58
CA ALA A 1003 14.19 -37.94 -10.84
C ALA A 1003 15.03 -38.25 -9.59
N GLY A 1004 14.37 -38.45 -8.45
CA GLY A 1004 14.91 -38.86 -7.15
C GLY A 1004 13.87 -39.70 -6.40
N SER A 1005 13.58 -39.38 -5.14
CA SER A 1005 12.38 -39.86 -4.45
C SER A 1005 11.13 -39.17 -5.04
N PHE A 1006 10.24 -38.60 -4.22
CA PHE A 1006 9.19 -37.69 -4.67
C PHE A 1006 9.69 -36.25 -4.60
N SER A 1007 9.13 -35.37 -5.44
CA SER A 1007 9.30 -33.91 -5.30
C SER A 1007 8.79 -33.44 -3.93
N GLU A 1008 9.05 -32.18 -3.59
CA GLU A 1008 8.27 -31.50 -2.56
C GLU A 1008 6.78 -31.46 -2.97
N MET A 1009 5.88 -31.28 -1.98
CA MET A 1009 4.45 -31.10 -2.25
C MET A 1009 4.24 -29.80 -3.03
N GLN A 1010 3.65 -29.90 -4.22
CA GLN A 1010 3.39 -28.77 -5.11
C GLN A 1010 1.88 -28.49 -5.17
N VAL A 1011 1.53 -27.20 -5.13
CA VAL A 1011 0.13 -26.71 -5.05
C VAL A 1011 -0.43 -26.34 -6.43
N ASP A 1012 0.44 -25.94 -7.36
CA ASP A 1012 0.05 -25.42 -8.67
C ASP A 1012 0.05 -26.55 -9.73
N LYS A 1013 -1.10 -26.74 -10.38
CA LYS A 1013 -1.27 -27.57 -11.59
C LYS A 1013 -1.69 -26.71 -12.80
N ASP A 1014 -1.38 -25.42 -12.74
CA ASP A 1014 -1.52 -24.53 -13.88
C ASP A 1014 -0.57 -24.97 -15.00
N TYR A 1015 -0.91 -24.62 -16.23
CA TYR A 1015 -0.11 -24.97 -17.40
C TYR A 1015 -0.06 -23.80 -18.38
N SER A 1016 1.08 -23.67 -19.04
CA SER A 1016 1.24 -22.87 -20.25
C SER A 1016 1.09 -23.76 -21.49
N MET A 1017 0.98 -23.17 -22.69
CA MET A 1017 0.90 -23.91 -23.94
C MET A 1017 2.28 -24.00 -24.59
N LEU A 1018 2.75 -25.22 -24.89
CA LEU A 1018 4.05 -25.49 -25.50
C LEU A 1018 3.86 -25.94 -26.96
N GLU A 1019 4.52 -25.27 -27.90
CA GLU A 1019 4.51 -25.63 -29.32
C GLU A 1019 5.20 -26.98 -29.54
N VAL A 1020 4.55 -27.87 -30.30
CA VAL A 1020 5.04 -29.22 -30.59
C VAL A 1020 4.75 -29.64 -32.04
N ASP A 1021 5.44 -30.67 -32.51
CA ASP A 1021 5.24 -31.23 -33.85
C ASP A 1021 3.79 -31.68 -34.10
N THR A 1022 3.37 -31.67 -35.37
CA THR A 1022 2.01 -32.02 -35.84
C THR A 1022 1.50 -33.37 -35.34
N ASP A 1023 2.40 -34.31 -35.07
CA ASP A 1023 2.08 -35.69 -34.69
C ASP A 1023 1.42 -35.81 -33.31
N TYR A 1024 1.51 -34.76 -32.48
CA TYR A 1024 1.01 -34.74 -31.10
C TYR A 1024 -0.33 -34.03 -30.93
N ASN A 1025 -0.85 -33.36 -31.97
CA ASN A 1025 -2.06 -32.54 -31.91
C ASN A 1025 -3.34 -33.31 -31.48
N ASN A 1026 -3.40 -34.63 -31.75
CA ASN A 1026 -4.55 -35.48 -31.43
C ASN A 1026 -4.25 -36.56 -30.36
N GLN A 1027 -3.14 -36.41 -29.62
CA GLN A 1027 -2.79 -37.35 -28.55
C GLN A 1027 -3.04 -36.65 -27.20
N ASN A 1028 -3.69 -37.32 -26.23
CA ASN A 1028 -3.76 -36.83 -24.85
C ASN A 1028 -2.35 -36.83 -24.23
N VAL A 1029 -1.54 -35.84 -24.59
CA VAL A 1029 -0.16 -35.66 -24.13
C VAL A 1029 0.00 -34.31 -23.46
N PHE A 1030 0.92 -34.25 -22.52
CA PHE A 1030 1.28 -33.05 -21.79
C PHE A 1030 2.78 -33.08 -21.48
N ALA A 1031 3.36 -31.93 -21.17
CA ALA A 1031 4.76 -31.82 -20.80
C ALA A 1031 4.91 -31.35 -19.35
N CYS A 1032 5.97 -31.79 -18.68
CA CYS A 1032 6.42 -31.20 -17.41
C CYS A 1032 7.94 -31.33 -17.28
N LYS A 1033 8.51 -30.61 -16.31
CA LYS A 1033 9.96 -30.60 -16.09
C LYS A 1033 10.39 -31.78 -15.23
N VAL A 1034 11.52 -32.41 -15.57
CA VAL A 1034 12.12 -33.48 -14.75
C VAL A 1034 13.46 -33.01 -14.17
N LEU A 1035 13.58 -33.06 -12.85
CA LEU A 1035 14.78 -32.63 -12.11
C LEU A 1035 15.40 -33.79 -11.33
N GLY A 1036 16.70 -34.02 -11.50
CA GLY A 1036 17.46 -35.05 -10.78
C GLY A 1036 18.20 -36.03 -11.68
N GLU A 1037 19.11 -36.81 -11.08
CA GLU A 1037 20.08 -37.64 -11.81
C GLU A 1037 19.72 -39.13 -11.84
N SER A 1038 18.67 -39.58 -11.12
CA SER A 1038 18.37 -41.02 -11.02
C SER A 1038 17.78 -41.62 -12.30
N MET A 1039 17.55 -40.83 -13.35
CA MET A 1039 17.03 -41.27 -14.65
C MET A 1039 17.94 -40.88 -15.84
N ASN A 1040 19.17 -40.44 -15.56
CA ASN A 1040 20.08 -39.82 -16.53
C ASN A 1040 20.59 -40.71 -17.67
N LYS A 1041 20.30 -42.03 -17.68
CA LYS A 1041 20.52 -42.87 -18.86
C LYS A 1041 19.54 -42.59 -20.00
N ILE A 1042 18.35 -42.05 -19.68
CA ILE A 1042 17.26 -41.81 -20.65
C ILE A 1042 16.75 -40.38 -20.57
N ILE A 1043 16.66 -39.80 -19.36
CA ILE A 1043 16.18 -38.44 -19.13
C ILE A 1043 17.30 -37.64 -18.47
N PRO A 1044 18.01 -36.77 -19.22
CA PRO A 1044 19.00 -35.86 -18.64
C PRO A 1044 18.38 -34.96 -17.57
N ASN A 1045 19.18 -34.55 -16.60
CA ASN A 1045 18.72 -33.62 -15.58
C ASN A 1045 18.27 -32.29 -16.21
N ASN A 1046 17.21 -31.70 -15.65
CA ASN A 1046 16.62 -30.43 -16.12
C ASN A 1046 15.96 -30.50 -17.50
N SER A 1047 15.52 -31.68 -17.93
CA SER A 1047 14.82 -31.89 -19.21
C SER A 1047 13.32 -31.58 -19.14
N ILE A 1048 12.75 -31.06 -20.24
CA ILE A 1048 11.30 -31.01 -20.46
C ILE A 1048 10.89 -32.33 -21.09
N CYS A 1049 10.02 -33.07 -20.42
CA CYS A 1049 9.60 -34.40 -20.85
C CYS A 1049 8.15 -34.39 -21.30
N LEU A 1050 7.90 -35.02 -22.45
CA LEU A 1050 6.57 -35.27 -22.97
C LEU A 1050 6.03 -36.57 -22.38
N PHE A 1051 4.82 -36.52 -21.84
CA PHE A 1051 4.10 -37.65 -21.27
C PHE A 1051 2.76 -37.84 -21.98
N LYS A 1052 2.38 -39.10 -22.16
CA LYS A 1052 1.03 -39.48 -22.59
C LYS A 1052 0.19 -39.78 -21.36
N GLU A 1053 -1.01 -39.21 -21.28
CA GLU A 1053 -1.94 -39.45 -20.18
C GLU A 1053 -2.25 -40.96 -20.06
N TYR A 1054 -2.15 -41.48 -18.84
CA TYR A 1054 -2.28 -42.90 -18.61
C TYR A 1054 -3.77 -43.31 -18.60
N SER A 1055 -4.23 -44.01 -19.64
CA SER A 1055 -5.62 -44.46 -19.80
C SER A 1055 -5.88 -45.94 -19.49
N GLY A 1056 -4.88 -46.67 -18.97
CA GLY A 1056 -4.96 -48.11 -18.64
C GLY A 1056 -4.01 -49.00 -19.44
N GLY A 1057 -3.70 -50.20 -18.94
CA GLY A 1057 -2.76 -51.15 -19.56
C GLY A 1057 -1.70 -51.73 -18.61
N SER A 1058 -0.72 -52.47 -19.14
CA SER A 1058 0.43 -52.91 -18.35
C SER A 1058 1.46 -51.78 -18.23
N ARG A 1059 1.88 -51.47 -17.01
CA ARG A 1059 2.93 -50.48 -16.68
C ARG A 1059 4.31 -51.11 -16.55
N ASN A 1060 4.39 -52.45 -16.49
CA ASN A 1060 5.61 -53.17 -16.19
C ASN A 1060 6.68 -52.94 -17.27
N GLY A 1061 7.85 -52.44 -16.88
CA GLY A 1061 8.97 -52.08 -17.75
C GLY A 1061 8.91 -50.68 -18.36
N LYS A 1062 7.84 -49.90 -18.12
CA LYS A 1062 7.67 -48.55 -18.69
C LYS A 1062 8.20 -47.46 -17.77
N ILE A 1063 8.66 -46.36 -18.33
CA ILE A 1063 8.99 -45.15 -17.57
C ILE A 1063 7.69 -44.35 -17.37
N VAL A 1064 7.34 -44.11 -16.12
CA VAL A 1064 6.06 -43.51 -15.75
C VAL A 1064 6.25 -42.32 -14.83
N LEU A 1065 5.36 -41.34 -14.97
CA LEU A 1065 5.15 -40.26 -14.03
C LEU A 1065 4.15 -40.71 -12.96
N VAL A 1066 4.61 -40.73 -11.72
CA VAL A 1066 3.83 -41.17 -10.56
C VAL A 1066 3.59 -40.00 -9.63
N GLU A 1067 2.33 -39.83 -9.26
CA GLU A 1067 1.85 -38.83 -8.32
C GLU A 1067 1.51 -39.49 -6.99
N ASN A 1068 1.88 -38.83 -5.91
CA ASN A 1068 1.52 -39.19 -4.54
C ASN A 1068 0.74 -38.03 -3.89
N VAL A 1069 -0.46 -38.31 -3.37
CA VAL A 1069 -1.42 -37.31 -2.88
C VAL A 1069 -1.50 -37.30 -1.35
N ASP A 1070 -1.61 -36.12 -0.73
CA ASP A 1070 -1.77 -35.99 0.72
C ASP A 1070 -3.21 -36.33 1.18
N PHE A 1071 -3.34 -37.14 2.25
CA PHE A 1071 -4.60 -37.57 2.84
C PHE A 1071 -5.42 -36.41 3.44
N GLN A 1072 -4.79 -35.29 3.82
CA GLN A 1072 -5.49 -34.16 4.44
C GLN A 1072 -6.13 -33.19 3.43
N ASN A 1073 -5.69 -33.20 2.16
CA ASN A 1073 -6.19 -32.28 1.13
C ASN A 1073 -6.04 -32.87 -0.28
N THR A 1074 -6.96 -33.76 -0.66
CA THR A 1074 -6.90 -34.56 -1.91
C THR A 1074 -6.97 -33.74 -3.21
N GLU A 1075 -7.29 -32.45 -3.15
CA GLU A 1075 -7.50 -31.60 -4.34
C GLU A 1075 -6.30 -30.69 -4.68
N PHE A 1076 -5.33 -30.46 -3.78
CA PHE A 1076 -4.36 -29.37 -3.98
C PHE A 1076 -2.89 -29.70 -3.76
N ASN A 1077 -2.51 -30.71 -2.96
CA ASN A 1077 -1.09 -31.02 -2.73
C ASN A 1077 -0.69 -32.34 -3.37
N SER A 1078 0.28 -32.30 -4.29
CA SER A 1078 0.76 -33.50 -4.98
C SER A 1078 2.28 -33.49 -5.11
N ALA A 1079 2.89 -34.65 -4.87
CA ALA A 1079 4.32 -34.87 -5.09
C ALA A 1079 4.53 -35.82 -6.27
N PHE A 1080 5.51 -35.54 -7.13
CA PHE A 1080 5.71 -36.25 -8.38
C PHE A 1080 7.10 -36.90 -8.47
N THR A 1081 7.18 -38.10 -9.03
CA THR A 1081 8.43 -38.78 -9.37
C THR A 1081 8.35 -39.42 -10.75
N VAL A 1082 9.50 -39.57 -11.42
CA VAL A 1082 9.61 -40.33 -12.67
C VAL A 1082 10.59 -41.50 -12.50
N LYS A 1083 10.13 -42.71 -12.83
CA LYS A 1083 10.87 -43.98 -12.64
C LYS A 1083 10.41 -45.07 -13.59
N THR A 1084 11.22 -46.12 -13.73
CA THR A 1084 10.81 -47.35 -14.45
C THR A 1084 9.95 -48.21 -13.54
N TYR A 1085 8.72 -48.50 -13.93
CA TYR A 1085 7.76 -49.25 -13.12
C TYR A 1085 7.93 -50.75 -13.28
N VAL A 1086 8.09 -51.49 -12.19
CA VAL A 1086 8.13 -52.95 -12.18
C VAL A 1086 7.18 -53.48 -11.12
N SER A 1087 6.33 -54.45 -11.44
CA SER A 1087 5.39 -55.04 -10.48
C SER A 1087 5.51 -56.55 -10.41
N GLU A 1088 5.56 -57.09 -9.20
CA GLU A 1088 5.43 -58.53 -8.94
C GLU A 1088 3.96 -58.86 -8.67
N LYS A 1089 3.44 -59.93 -9.29
CA LYS A 1089 2.05 -60.35 -9.16
C LYS A 1089 1.98 -61.77 -8.60
N ILE A 1090 1.04 -62.01 -7.69
CA ILE A 1090 0.61 -63.36 -7.31
C ILE A 1090 -0.78 -63.58 -7.90
N VAL A 1091 -0.98 -64.75 -8.49
CA VAL A 1091 -2.28 -65.22 -8.96
C VAL A 1091 -2.83 -66.16 -7.90
N THR A 1092 -3.99 -65.83 -7.34
CA THR A 1092 -4.75 -66.69 -6.42
C THR A 1092 -6.03 -67.19 -7.12
N GLU A 1093 -6.71 -68.17 -6.52
CA GLU A 1093 -7.95 -68.73 -7.08
C GLU A 1093 -9.09 -67.67 -7.22
N ASP A 1094 -9.02 -66.57 -6.46
CA ASP A 1094 -10.00 -65.48 -6.46
C ASP A 1094 -9.60 -64.24 -7.33
N GLY A 1095 -8.43 -64.25 -7.98
CA GLY A 1095 -7.98 -63.15 -8.84
C GLY A 1095 -6.46 -62.95 -8.91
N TRP A 1096 -6.02 -61.78 -9.40
CA TRP A 1096 -4.61 -61.40 -9.41
C TRP A 1096 -4.39 -60.14 -8.56
N GLY A 1097 -3.35 -60.15 -7.72
CA GLY A 1097 -2.95 -59.03 -6.88
C GLY A 1097 -1.47 -58.69 -7.04
N HIS A 1098 -1.08 -57.46 -6.72
CA HIS A 1098 0.32 -57.04 -6.67
C HIS A 1098 0.91 -57.36 -5.30
N THR A 1099 2.03 -58.07 -5.24
CA THR A 1099 2.77 -58.28 -3.97
C THR A 1099 3.73 -57.16 -3.63
N ALA A 1100 4.33 -56.54 -4.65
CA ALA A 1100 5.20 -55.37 -4.52
C ALA A 1100 5.28 -54.63 -5.85
N ILE A 1101 5.37 -53.29 -5.78
CA ILE A 1101 5.68 -52.44 -6.93
C ILE A 1101 7.03 -51.76 -6.66
N TYR A 1102 7.96 -51.87 -7.60
CA TYR A 1102 9.27 -51.25 -7.57
C TYR A 1102 9.34 -50.13 -8.61
N LEU A 1103 9.62 -48.92 -8.17
CA LEU A 1103 9.97 -47.81 -9.05
C LEU A 1103 11.49 -47.70 -9.13
N LYS A 1104 12.05 -48.23 -10.22
CA LYS A 1104 13.50 -48.39 -10.40
C LYS A 1104 14.14 -47.16 -11.05
N PRO A 1105 15.30 -46.69 -10.53
CA PRO A 1105 16.10 -45.67 -11.20
C PRO A 1105 16.72 -46.21 -12.48
N ASN A 1106 17.00 -45.32 -13.43
CA ASN A 1106 17.72 -45.62 -14.66
C ASN A 1106 18.89 -44.63 -14.81
N SER A 1107 19.91 -44.82 -13.97
CA SER A 1107 21.07 -43.91 -13.86
C SER A 1107 22.38 -44.60 -14.19
N TYR A 1108 23.39 -43.83 -14.60
CA TYR A 1108 24.78 -44.27 -14.64
C TYR A 1108 25.39 -44.47 -13.24
N ASP A 1109 24.80 -43.85 -12.20
CA ASP A 1109 25.19 -44.06 -10.81
C ASP A 1109 24.39 -45.21 -10.17
N SER A 1110 25.09 -46.23 -9.66
CA SER A 1110 24.48 -47.39 -9.00
C SER A 1110 24.03 -47.14 -7.56
N ASN A 1111 24.28 -45.96 -6.98
CA ASN A 1111 23.90 -45.62 -5.60
C ASN A 1111 22.41 -45.31 -5.43
N PHE A 1112 21.68 -45.03 -6.52
CA PHE A 1112 20.24 -44.81 -6.46
C PHE A 1112 19.50 -46.11 -6.17
N LYS A 1113 18.64 -46.09 -5.15
CA LYS A 1113 17.86 -47.25 -4.70
C LYS A 1113 16.46 -47.25 -5.29
N ASP A 1114 15.88 -48.44 -5.41
CA ASP A 1114 14.47 -48.64 -5.81
C ASP A 1114 13.53 -48.05 -4.75
N ILE A 1115 12.43 -47.42 -5.20
CA ILE A 1115 11.32 -47.05 -4.31
C ILE A 1115 10.35 -48.23 -4.28
N ILE A 1116 10.16 -48.83 -3.11
CA ILE A 1116 9.29 -49.99 -2.90
C ILE A 1116 7.92 -49.51 -2.40
N ILE A 1117 6.88 -49.83 -3.16
CA ILE A 1117 5.48 -49.53 -2.83
C ILE A 1117 4.81 -50.84 -2.41
N ASN A 1118 4.25 -50.83 -1.20
CA ASN A 1118 3.52 -51.92 -0.55
C ASN A 1118 2.05 -51.49 -0.27
N GLU A 1119 1.25 -52.37 0.34
CA GLU A 1119 -0.17 -52.08 0.61
C GLU A 1119 -0.39 -50.89 1.57
N GLU A 1120 0.57 -50.56 2.43
CA GLU A 1120 0.46 -49.45 3.39
C GLU A 1120 0.71 -48.07 2.75
N ASN A 1121 1.61 -47.96 1.78
CA ASN A 1121 1.98 -46.68 1.14
C ASN A 1121 1.41 -46.50 -0.29
N GLY A 1122 0.85 -47.55 -0.89
CA GLY A 1122 0.34 -47.54 -2.26
C GLY A 1122 -1.05 -46.94 -2.46
N GLN A 1123 -1.84 -46.74 -1.38
CA GLN A 1123 -3.23 -46.25 -1.48
C GLN A 1123 -3.35 -44.83 -2.05
N ASN A 1124 -2.31 -44.00 -1.87
CA ASN A 1124 -2.31 -42.59 -2.26
C ASN A 1124 -1.53 -42.32 -3.56
N MET A 1125 -1.14 -43.38 -4.27
CA MET A 1125 -0.28 -43.27 -5.45
C MET A 1125 -1.04 -43.56 -6.74
N ARG A 1126 -0.90 -42.68 -7.73
CA ARG A 1126 -1.45 -42.88 -9.07
C ARG A 1126 -0.42 -42.62 -10.15
N VAL A 1127 -0.45 -43.44 -11.20
CA VAL A 1127 0.33 -43.18 -12.42
C VAL A 1127 -0.50 -42.25 -13.29
N VAL A 1128 0.06 -41.08 -13.59
CA VAL A 1128 -0.63 -40.03 -14.36
C VAL A 1128 -0.17 -39.95 -15.82
N GLY A 1129 1.05 -40.39 -16.12
CA GLY A 1129 1.58 -40.35 -17.47
C GLY A 1129 2.62 -41.41 -17.76
N GLU A 1130 2.69 -41.81 -19.02
CA GLU A 1130 3.76 -42.65 -19.59
C GLU A 1130 4.73 -41.77 -20.36
N PHE A 1131 6.02 -41.90 -20.10
CA PHE A 1131 7.06 -41.10 -20.75
C PHE A 1131 7.12 -41.41 -22.25
N VAL A 1132 7.13 -40.36 -23.07
CA VAL A 1132 7.21 -40.45 -24.54
C VAL A 1132 8.61 -40.10 -25.03
N LYS A 1133 9.06 -38.86 -24.77
CA LYS A 1133 10.39 -38.38 -25.17
C LYS A 1133 10.80 -37.16 -24.34
N VAL A 1134 12.09 -36.85 -24.36
CA VAL A 1134 12.59 -35.51 -23.99
C VAL A 1134 12.35 -34.58 -25.18
N LEU A 1135 11.79 -33.41 -24.95
CA LEU A 1135 11.67 -32.37 -25.97
C LEU A 1135 13.03 -31.67 -26.10
N GLU A 1136 13.48 -31.43 -27.34
CA GLU A 1136 14.67 -30.64 -27.58
C GLU A 1136 14.39 -29.19 -27.13
N SER A 1137 15.24 -28.69 -26.24
CA SER A 1137 15.15 -27.35 -25.65
C SER A 1137 15.52 -26.24 -26.62
#